data_AF-H1YY84-F1
#
_entry.id   AF-H1YY84-F1
#
_cell.length_a   1.000
_cell.length_b   1.000
_cell.length_c   1.000
_cell.angle_alpha   90.00
_cell.angle_beta   90.00
_cell.angle_gamma   90.00
#
_symmetry.space_group_name_H-M   'P 1'
#
loop_
_entity.id
_entity.type
_entity.pdbx_description
1 polymer ?
#
loop_
_entity_poly.entity_id
_entity_poly.type
_entity_poly.pdbx_seq_one_letter_code
_entity_poly.pdbx_strand_id
1 'polypeptide(L)'
;MTNKRDSGRNQVDAGYCLFGAQSILPLISQLESETDGVKIADDIEYVHRCRVASRRIRAALPIYRDCIPQKEFRKWKSGIRDVTKSLGEARDADVQADFLEGFISEHNFRGGDHRTLFTPEIESAEDYSPVSVSSPESTAISGVQDNSGVHKAPEIPGMTFGGRIRKFFRKFSPSKEITLPVNKNTGPESDFANKYPVSFDFERTGYSYLPGLECLKTRICQKRESIQPHVIESMEKFEESGVLEEMKDYFHEISVQGQMYGHDIHSPYSYEQAFFNISLRLEDLFWHEKHLFDPDRTEEHHMMRIYAKKLRYTMEAYGDLYPDGLKPQIKAIKKLQDFLGDIHDCDVWSDFLPEFKAEEEKRSVEYFGNDSFFKILTPGIDYLCDDRIGKRKELHSGLVDYWNELEKEKFWDELRSEISLPLQNVFSNMAASCDVKELKIALIGDIHANLPALEATLADIKERGASIVINAGDIVGYGAFPDEVITLLRENHLINISGNYDLAVLKAGSLSDRKKRKRYELKKHNKIYNSLSSSNRKFLRTLPKTLDLVFGGRKIHISHGDKKSPVKAFTENTTKAELLEAYKLTKADVIVTGHSHKPFARETDGRWFINTGSVGMPKDGDPRASYALLTLNPFSLYHIRVPYDFRRSVDAIYEDRLSESYARIYREGNPVDIIRHSGGDED
;
A
#
# COMPACT_ATOMS: atom_id res chain seq x y z
N MET A 1 -7.07 -7.75 41.61
CA MET A 1 -8.49 -8.10 41.46
C MET A 1 -8.73 -8.50 40.02
N THR A 2 -8.87 -9.80 39.78
CA THR A 2 -8.98 -10.42 38.45
C THR A 2 -10.36 -10.17 37.86
N ASN A 3 -10.43 -9.30 36.85
CA ASN A 3 -11.69 -8.96 36.20
C ASN A 3 -12.07 -10.09 35.22
N LYS A 4 -12.94 -10.98 35.66
CA LYS A 4 -13.67 -11.97 34.85
C LYS A 4 -14.62 -11.26 33.89
N ARG A 5 -14.14 -10.66 32.80
CA ARG A 5 -14.95 -10.19 31.66
C ARG A 5 -14.14 -10.18 30.35
N ASP A 6 -13.81 -11.34 29.80
CA ASP A 6 -13.54 -11.47 28.35
C ASP A 6 -13.52 -12.94 27.86
N SER A 7 -14.31 -13.84 28.45
CA SER A 7 -14.31 -15.29 28.13
C SER A 7 -15.04 -15.67 26.83
N GLY A 8 -14.91 -14.86 25.77
CA GLY A 8 -15.63 -15.07 24.51
C GLY A 8 -14.94 -14.55 23.24
N ARG A 9 -13.70 -14.06 23.31
CA ARG A 9 -12.89 -13.81 22.11
C ARG A 9 -12.06 -15.06 21.81
N ASN A 10 -12.06 -15.52 20.56
CA ASN A 10 -11.00 -16.40 20.07
C ASN A 10 -9.67 -15.80 20.52
N GLN A 11 -8.95 -16.52 21.39
CA GLN A 11 -7.71 -16.04 21.98
C GLN A 11 -6.68 -15.97 20.85
N VAL A 12 -6.29 -14.76 20.45
CA VAL A 12 -5.31 -14.53 19.39
C VAL A 12 -3.99 -15.17 19.81
N ASP A 13 -3.30 -15.81 18.86
CA ASP A 13 -2.04 -16.50 19.10
C ASP A 13 -1.03 -15.58 19.81
N ALA A 14 -0.53 -16.05 20.96
CA ALA A 14 0.35 -15.25 21.80
C ALA A 14 1.73 -15.02 21.16
N GLY A 15 2.19 -15.97 20.33
CA GLY A 15 3.41 -15.82 19.53
C GLY A 15 3.32 -14.67 18.53
N TYR A 16 2.18 -14.55 17.84
CA TYR A 16 1.91 -13.45 16.92
C TYR A 16 1.71 -12.09 17.61
N CYS A 17 1.09 -12.08 18.79
CA CYS A 17 1.04 -10.88 19.63
C CYS A 17 2.44 -10.42 20.03
N LEU A 18 3.29 -11.33 20.49
CA LEU A 18 4.69 -11.07 20.81
C LEU A 18 5.46 -10.56 19.58
N PHE A 19 5.26 -11.20 18.42
CA PHE A 19 5.86 -10.79 17.17
C PHE A 19 5.49 -9.34 16.82
N GLY A 20 4.20 -8.99 16.92
CA GLY A 20 3.73 -7.63 16.70
C GLY A 20 4.34 -6.60 17.66
N ALA A 21 4.54 -6.96 18.93
CA ALA A 21 5.24 -6.12 19.89
C ALA A 21 6.71 -5.90 19.50
N GLN A 22 7.42 -6.97 19.10
CA GLN A 22 8.81 -6.88 18.64
C GLN A 22 8.96 -6.04 17.37
N SER A 23 7.98 -6.09 16.46
CA SER A 23 7.99 -5.25 15.25
C SER A 23 7.69 -3.77 15.52
N ILE A 24 6.77 -3.45 16.45
CA ILE A 24 6.28 -2.08 16.66
C ILE A 24 7.16 -1.28 17.63
N LEU A 25 7.66 -1.89 18.71
CA LEU A 25 8.43 -1.18 19.75
C LEU A 25 9.64 -0.41 19.19
N PRO A 26 10.49 -0.97 18.30
CA PRO A 26 11.61 -0.23 17.74
C PRO A 26 11.17 1.02 16.95
N LEU A 27 10.02 0.95 16.28
CA LEU A 27 9.47 2.07 15.52
C LEU A 27 8.93 3.18 16.44
N ILE A 28 8.33 2.79 17.57
CA ILE A 28 7.90 3.73 18.61
C ILE A 28 9.11 4.47 19.18
N SER A 29 10.16 3.73 19.58
CA SER A 29 11.39 4.33 20.11
C SER A 29 12.06 5.27 19.11
N GLN A 30 12.07 4.91 17.82
CA GLN A 30 12.58 5.79 16.77
C GLN A 30 11.74 7.05 16.62
N LEU A 31 10.40 6.96 16.68
CA LEU A 31 9.54 8.13 16.58
C LEU A 31 9.75 9.07 17.79
N GLU A 32 9.85 8.50 18.98
CA GLU A 32 10.11 9.22 20.23
C GLU A 32 11.44 10.00 20.16
N SER A 33 12.53 9.36 19.72
CA SER A 33 13.86 9.99 19.70
C SER A 33 14.01 11.17 18.73
N GLU A 34 13.16 11.26 17.70
CA GLU A 34 13.23 12.31 16.68
C GLU A 34 12.31 13.50 16.98
N THR A 35 11.40 13.35 17.95
CA THR A 35 10.31 14.32 18.18
C THR A 35 10.82 15.70 18.58
N ASP A 36 11.82 15.79 19.46
CA ASP A 36 12.41 17.07 19.86
C ASP A 36 13.18 17.75 18.71
N GLY A 37 13.91 16.96 17.91
CA GLY A 37 14.62 17.48 16.74
C GLY A 37 13.68 18.04 15.67
N VAL A 38 12.49 17.44 15.48
CA VAL A 38 11.45 17.97 14.59
C VAL A 38 10.96 19.35 15.05
N LYS A 39 10.82 19.55 16.36
CA LYS A 39 10.37 20.84 16.94
C LYS A 39 11.44 21.92 16.79
N ILE A 40 12.70 21.57 17.00
CA ILE A 40 13.86 22.47 16.84
C ILE A 40 14.07 22.86 15.37
N ALA A 41 13.92 21.90 14.45
CA ALA A 41 14.08 22.08 13.00
C ALA A 41 15.43 22.68 12.55
N ASP A 42 16.52 22.25 13.20
CA ASP A 42 17.89 22.55 12.81
C ASP A 42 18.40 21.64 11.66
N ASP A 43 17.91 20.40 11.60
CA ASP A 43 18.22 19.41 10.55
C ASP A 43 16.94 18.80 9.95
N ILE A 44 16.83 18.86 8.62
CA ILE A 44 15.70 18.30 7.85
C ILE A 44 15.58 16.78 8.01
N GLU A 45 16.63 16.10 8.45
CA GLU A 45 16.64 14.66 8.64
C GLU A 45 15.84 14.20 9.88
N TYR A 46 15.63 15.06 10.89
CA TYR A 46 14.70 14.75 11.98
C TYR A 46 13.27 14.57 11.45
N VAL A 47 12.81 15.48 10.58
CA VAL A 47 11.51 15.38 9.89
C VAL A 47 11.46 14.13 9.03
N HIS A 48 12.54 13.81 8.31
CA HIS A 48 12.62 12.59 7.50
C HIS A 48 12.44 11.32 8.34
N ARG A 49 13.28 11.12 9.35
CA ARG A 49 13.33 9.90 10.17
C ARG A 49 12.04 9.73 10.96
N CYS A 50 11.52 10.81 11.56
CA CYS A 50 10.24 10.79 12.28
C CYS A 50 9.08 10.38 11.34
N ARG A 51 9.02 10.96 10.13
CA ARG A 51 7.99 10.61 9.13
C ARG A 51 8.13 9.17 8.63
N VAL A 52 9.35 8.66 8.47
CA VAL A 52 9.58 7.25 8.07
C VAL A 52 9.06 6.31 9.16
N ALA A 53 9.41 6.57 10.43
CA ALA A 53 8.92 5.78 11.57
C ALA A 53 7.39 5.80 11.65
N SER A 54 6.77 6.99 11.59
CA SER A 54 5.31 7.14 11.67
C SER A 54 4.57 6.42 10.52
N ARG A 55 5.12 6.46 9.30
CA ARG A 55 4.59 5.71 8.15
C ARG A 55 4.67 4.20 8.34
N ARG A 56 5.78 3.69 8.89
CA ARG A 56 5.96 2.26 9.17
C ARG A 56 5.00 1.80 10.27
N ILE A 57 4.84 2.56 11.35
CA ILE A 57 3.84 2.27 12.39
C ILE A 57 2.42 2.21 11.78
N ARG A 58 2.07 3.18 10.93
CA ARG A 58 0.77 3.22 10.25
C ARG A 58 0.53 2.02 9.34
N ALA A 59 1.59 1.46 8.74
CA ALA A 59 1.52 0.26 7.91
C ALA A 59 1.45 -1.02 8.74
N ALA A 60 2.16 -1.08 9.87
CA ALA A 60 2.24 -2.23 10.76
C ALA A 60 1.01 -2.39 11.67
N LEU A 61 0.45 -1.30 12.22
CA LEU A 61 -0.68 -1.36 13.14
C LEU A 61 -1.87 -2.19 12.60
N PRO A 62 -2.33 -2.03 11.35
CA PRO A 62 -3.41 -2.85 10.79
C PRO A 62 -3.09 -4.34 10.63
N ILE A 63 -1.82 -4.71 10.58
CA ILE A 63 -1.38 -6.11 10.48
C ILE A 63 -1.65 -6.80 11.82
N TYR A 64 -1.26 -6.17 12.92
CA TYR A 64 -1.46 -6.69 14.27
C TYR A 64 -2.79 -6.25 14.90
N ARG A 65 -3.81 -6.00 14.06
CA ARG A 65 -5.11 -5.48 14.49
C ARG A 65 -5.78 -6.39 15.54
N ASP A 66 -5.63 -7.70 15.39
CA ASP A 66 -6.27 -8.66 16.29
C ASP A 66 -5.60 -8.69 17.67
N CYS A 67 -4.32 -8.32 17.73
CA CYS A 67 -3.54 -8.19 18.97
C CYS A 67 -3.89 -6.93 19.78
N ILE A 68 -4.75 -6.04 19.27
CA ILE A 68 -5.00 -4.71 19.86
C ILE A 68 -6.51 -4.53 20.08
N PRO A 69 -6.97 -4.12 21.28
CA PRO A 69 -8.38 -3.86 21.48
C PRO A 69 -8.93 -2.72 20.58
N GLN A 70 -10.22 -2.82 20.23
CA GLN A 70 -10.81 -2.04 19.12
C GLN A 70 -10.81 -0.53 19.34
N LYS A 71 -10.93 -0.09 20.59
CA LYS A 71 -10.98 1.32 20.94
C LYS A 71 -9.59 1.96 20.80
N GLU A 72 -8.58 1.28 21.31
CA GLU A 72 -7.17 1.63 21.35
C GLU A 72 -6.63 1.72 19.91
N PHE A 73 -6.89 0.68 19.11
CA PHE A 73 -6.51 0.67 17.70
C PHE A 73 -7.03 1.88 16.91
N ARG A 74 -8.30 2.27 17.11
CA ARG A 74 -8.87 3.44 16.44
C ARG A 74 -8.20 4.74 16.88
N LYS A 75 -7.96 4.90 18.18
CA LYS A 75 -7.27 6.06 18.76
C LYS A 75 -5.86 6.18 18.19
N TRP A 76 -5.05 5.13 18.34
CA TRP A 76 -3.64 5.10 17.92
C TRP A 76 -3.48 5.30 16.42
N LYS A 77 -4.32 4.65 15.62
CA LYS A 77 -4.33 4.81 14.16
C LYS A 77 -4.62 6.25 13.74
N SER A 78 -5.51 6.96 14.44
CA SER A 78 -5.80 8.37 14.16
C SER A 78 -4.61 9.25 14.53
N GLY A 79 -4.08 9.12 15.76
CA GLY A 79 -2.94 9.93 16.23
C GLY A 79 -1.73 9.82 15.30
N ILE A 80 -1.32 8.60 14.96
CA ILE A 80 -0.20 8.36 14.05
C ILE A 80 -0.48 8.89 12.63
N ARG A 81 -1.74 8.81 12.15
CA ARG A 81 -2.11 9.35 10.83
C ARG A 81 -1.93 10.87 10.80
N ASP A 82 -2.38 11.56 11.84
CA ASP A 82 -2.42 13.02 11.87
C ASP A 82 -0.99 13.58 11.93
N VAL A 83 -0.11 12.99 12.76
CA VAL A 83 1.35 13.28 12.76
C VAL A 83 1.98 13.01 11.40
N THR A 84 1.70 11.84 10.82
CA THR A 84 2.28 11.46 9.51
C THR A 84 1.88 12.45 8.41
N LYS A 85 0.68 13.01 8.47
CA LYS A 85 0.20 14.00 7.50
C LYS A 85 0.95 15.32 7.65
N SER A 86 1.03 15.84 8.88
CA SER A 86 1.72 17.11 9.17
C SER A 86 3.21 17.07 8.77
N LEU A 87 3.92 15.99 9.12
CA LEU A 87 5.31 15.77 8.70
C LEU A 87 5.47 15.58 7.19
N GLY A 88 4.41 15.13 6.50
CA GLY A 88 4.41 14.94 5.05
C GLY A 88 4.57 16.26 4.30
N GLU A 89 3.75 17.24 4.64
CA GLU A 89 3.75 18.55 3.99
C GLU A 89 5.09 19.29 4.16
N ALA A 90 5.69 19.20 5.35
CA ALA A 90 7.02 19.73 5.61
C ALA A 90 8.11 19.01 4.81
N ARG A 91 8.15 17.67 4.85
CA ARG A 91 9.19 16.90 4.15
C ARG A 91 9.11 17.07 2.64
N ASP A 92 7.91 17.20 2.07
CA ASP A 92 7.76 17.40 0.62
C ASP A 92 8.43 18.72 0.20
N ALA A 93 8.29 19.80 0.98
CA ALA A 93 8.98 21.05 0.72
C ALA A 93 10.50 20.97 0.96
N ASP A 94 10.96 20.24 1.99
CA ASP A 94 12.39 19.99 2.24
C ASP A 94 13.04 19.27 1.04
N VAL A 95 12.39 18.20 0.55
CA VAL A 95 12.89 17.41 -0.60
C VAL A 95 12.91 18.24 -1.88
N GLN A 96 11.89 19.06 -2.13
CA GLN A 96 11.86 19.94 -3.30
C GLN A 96 12.97 20.99 -3.26
N ALA A 97 13.24 21.58 -2.10
CA ALA A 97 14.30 22.57 -1.93
C ALA A 97 15.70 21.94 -2.13
N ASP A 98 15.93 20.77 -1.54
CA ASP A 98 17.18 20.00 -1.67
C ASP A 98 17.41 19.55 -3.12
N PHE A 99 16.36 19.05 -3.79
CA PHE A 99 16.42 18.71 -5.22
C PHE A 99 16.84 19.91 -6.08
N LEU A 100 16.26 21.09 -5.87
CA LEU A 100 16.62 22.28 -6.64
C LEU A 100 18.05 22.74 -6.37
N GLU A 101 18.51 22.61 -5.12
CA GLU A 101 19.89 22.92 -4.75
C GLU A 101 20.91 22.01 -5.45
N GLY A 102 20.65 20.70 -5.46
CA GLY A 102 21.42 19.73 -6.23
C GLY A 102 21.37 20.02 -7.73
N PHE A 103 20.18 20.23 -8.27
CA PHE A 103 19.96 20.50 -9.70
C PHE A 103 20.72 21.74 -10.19
N ILE A 104 20.64 22.85 -9.45
CA ILE A 104 21.37 24.09 -9.75
C ILE A 104 22.89 23.86 -9.71
N SER A 105 23.37 23.07 -8.76
CA SER A 105 24.80 22.79 -8.57
C SER A 105 25.37 21.89 -9.67
N GLU A 106 24.65 20.84 -10.05
CA GLU A 106 25.07 19.85 -11.07
C GLU A 106 25.15 20.44 -12.47
N HIS A 107 24.22 21.31 -12.86
CA HIS A 107 24.14 21.88 -14.20
C HIS A 107 25.10 23.07 -14.41
N ASN A 108 25.93 23.37 -13.41
CA ASN A 108 27.00 24.37 -13.43
C ASN A 108 26.60 25.71 -14.06
N PHE A 109 25.36 26.16 -13.80
CA PHE A 109 24.84 27.47 -14.25
C PHE A 109 25.64 28.67 -13.69
N ARG A 110 26.65 28.43 -12.84
CA ARG A 110 27.52 29.44 -12.23
C ARG A 110 28.86 29.64 -12.97
N GLY A 111 29.15 28.85 -14.01
CA GLY A 111 30.44 28.85 -14.73
C GLY A 111 30.50 29.63 -16.06
N GLY A 112 29.37 30.19 -16.52
CA GLY A 112 29.28 31.12 -17.66
C GLY A 112 28.85 32.51 -17.17
N ASP A 113 28.67 33.48 -18.07
CA ASP A 113 28.21 34.87 -17.81
C ASP A 113 26.74 34.92 -17.27
N HIS A 114 26.46 34.13 -16.24
CA HIS A 114 25.16 33.84 -15.66
C HIS A 114 25.08 34.51 -14.30
N ARG A 115 24.44 35.69 -14.27
CA ARG A 115 24.22 36.44 -13.03
C ARG A 115 23.11 35.77 -12.19
N THR A 116 23.36 35.60 -10.90
CA THR A 116 22.41 35.10 -9.89
C THR A 116 21.42 36.20 -9.49
N LEU A 117 20.25 35.85 -8.93
CA LEU A 117 19.44 36.76 -8.13
C LEU A 117 20.11 37.05 -6.77
N PHE A 118 20.92 36.11 -6.27
CA PHE A 118 21.56 36.18 -4.96
C PHE A 118 23.08 36.15 -5.09
N THR A 119 23.78 37.19 -4.63
CA THR A 119 25.26 37.22 -4.64
C THR A 119 25.81 36.80 -3.28
N PRO A 120 26.81 35.92 -3.20
CA PRO A 120 27.70 35.90 -2.04
C PRO A 120 28.63 37.12 -2.14
N GLU A 121 28.57 38.03 -1.18
CA GLU A 121 29.62 39.04 -1.00
C GLU A 121 30.89 38.31 -0.57
N ILE A 122 31.83 38.11 -1.49
CA ILE A 122 33.21 37.86 -1.11
C ILE A 122 33.80 39.24 -0.84
N GLU A 123 33.80 39.66 0.43
CA GLU A 123 34.72 40.70 0.87
C GLU A 123 36.14 40.16 0.65
N SER A 124 36.81 40.67 -0.37
CA SER A 124 38.25 40.50 -0.52
C SER A 124 38.92 41.16 0.68
N ALA A 125 39.29 40.33 1.65
CA ALA A 125 40.23 40.71 2.70
C ALA A 125 41.60 40.92 2.05
N GLU A 126 41.87 42.15 1.59
CA GLU A 126 43.20 42.72 1.32
C GLU A 126 43.00 44.10 0.66
N ASP A 127 42.72 45.12 1.46
CA ASP A 127 43.21 46.50 1.29
C ASP A 127 42.49 47.44 2.28
N TYR A 128 42.94 47.40 3.54
CA TYR A 128 42.72 48.49 4.49
C TYR A 128 44.08 49.10 4.84
N SER A 129 44.39 50.26 4.25
CA SER A 129 45.27 51.26 4.86
C SER A 129 44.41 52.46 5.30
N PRO A 130 44.56 52.97 6.52
CA PRO A 130 43.60 53.90 7.11
C PRO A 130 43.73 55.33 6.56
N VAL A 131 42.57 55.95 6.32
CA VAL A 131 42.38 57.31 5.82
C VAL A 131 42.82 58.37 6.85
N SER A 132 43.59 59.35 6.40
CA SER A 132 43.80 60.64 7.06
C SER A 132 42.83 61.70 6.55
N VAL A 133 42.31 62.49 7.48
CA VAL A 133 41.24 63.50 7.38
C VAL A 133 41.68 64.80 6.71
N SER A 134 40.85 65.36 5.80
CA SER A 134 40.62 66.82 5.67
C SER A 134 39.40 67.14 4.79
N SER A 135 38.49 67.98 5.30
CA SER A 135 37.33 68.59 4.62
C SER A 135 37.74 69.84 3.80
N PRO A 136 36.81 70.74 3.37
CA PRO A 136 35.99 70.67 2.15
C PRO A 136 36.07 71.98 1.30
N GLU A 137 35.76 71.96 0.00
CA GLU A 137 35.45 73.14 -0.85
C GLU A 137 35.15 72.62 -2.29
N SER A 138 34.32 73.16 -3.17
CA SER A 138 33.48 74.36 -3.25
C SER A 138 32.52 74.21 -4.47
N THR A 139 31.44 75.01 -4.52
CA THR A 139 30.76 75.68 -5.68
C THR A 139 30.99 75.19 -7.14
N ALA A 140 30.10 75.27 -8.14
CA ALA A 140 28.75 75.78 -8.35
C ALA A 140 28.35 75.61 -9.86
N ILE A 141 27.04 75.60 -10.16
CA ILE A 141 26.33 76.18 -11.35
C ILE A 141 26.28 75.49 -12.74
N SER A 142 25.02 75.49 -13.24
CA SER A 142 24.48 75.40 -14.62
C SER A 142 24.53 74.04 -15.31
N GLY A 143 23.49 73.53 -15.97
CA GLY A 143 22.25 74.10 -16.51
C GLY A 143 22.03 73.46 -17.89
N VAL A 144 20.80 73.03 -18.20
CA VAL A 144 20.15 72.93 -19.54
C VAL A 144 19.01 71.90 -19.48
N GLN A 145 17.87 72.33 -19.99
CA GLN A 145 16.60 71.61 -20.20
C GLN A 145 16.75 70.55 -21.31
N ASP A 146 16.01 69.44 -21.27
CA ASP A 146 14.80 69.31 -22.10
C ASP A 146 13.97 68.04 -21.81
N ASN A 147 12.69 68.16 -22.15
CA ASN A 147 11.57 67.24 -21.92
C ASN A 147 11.64 65.91 -22.71
N SER A 148 11.10 64.85 -22.13
CA SER A 148 9.97 64.11 -22.76
C SER A 148 9.37 63.11 -21.78
N GLY A 149 8.08 63.32 -21.49
CA GLY A 149 7.31 62.54 -20.54
C GLY A 149 6.85 61.19 -21.09
N VAL A 150 6.97 60.17 -20.26
CA VAL A 150 6.11 58.98 -20.27
C VAL A 150 5.73 58.71 -18.81
N HIS A 151 4.44 58.61 -18.55
CA HIS A 151 3.84 58.48 -17.22
C HIS A 151 4.44 57.31 -16.42
N LYS A 152 5.14 57.63 -15.31
CA LYS A 152 5.52 56.68 -14.25
C LYS A 152 4.44 56.65 -13.15
N ALA A 153 4.06 55.45 -12.74
CA ALA A 153 3.40 55.19 -11.46
C ALA A 153 4.35 55.55 -10.29
N PRO A 154 3.85 55.85 -9.08
CA PRO A 154 4.60 56.61 -8.07
C PRO A 154 5.83 55.85 -7.59
N GLU A 155 7.01 56.40 -7.87
CA GLU A 155 8.29 55.96 -7.32
C GLU A 155 8.35 56.34 -5.83
N ILE A 156 8.52 55.35 -4.96
CA ILE A 156 9.07 55.59 -3.62
C ILE A 156 10.54 56.01 -3.85
N PRO A 157 10.97 57.25 -3.53
CA PRO A 157 12.32 57.70 -3.87
C PRO A 157 13.37 56.89 -3.11
N GLY A 158 14.37 56.35 -3.83
CA GLY A 158 15.62 55.83 -3.26
C GLY A 158 15.81 54.30 -3.18
N MET A 159 14.87 53.48 -3.67
CA MET A 159 15.03 52.01 -3.59
C MET A 159 15.64 51.42 -4.87
N THR A 160 16.80 50.77 -4.76
CA THR A 160 17.44 50.05 -5.88
C THR A 160 16.53 48.93 -6.40
N PHE A 161 16.73 48.50 -7.65
CA PHE A 161 15.97 47.38 -8.23
C PHE A 161 16.14 46.11 -7.39
N GLY A 162 17.35 45.81 -6.92
CA GLY A 162 17.61 44.74 -5.94
C GLY A 162 16.84 44.92 -4.62
N GLY A 163 16.70 46.16 -4.14
CA GLY A 163 15.81 46.49 -3.02
C GLY A 163 14.34 46.18 -3.32
N ARG A 164 13.86 46.48 -4.53
CA ARG A 164 12.48 46.17 -4.97
C ARG A 164 12.21 44.67 -5.01
N ILE A 165 13.19 43.85 -5.44
CA ILE A 165 13.11 42.38 -5.43
C ILE A 165 13.05 41.85 -3.98
N ARG A 166 13.89 42.34 -3.05
CA ARG A 166 13.79 41.96 -1.62
C ARG A 166 12.40 42.22 -1.06
N LYS A 167 11.85 43.40 -1.33
CA LYS A 167 10.50 43.75 -0.87
C LYS A 167 9.40 42.96 -1.59
N PHE A 168 9.61 42.52 -2.84
CA PHE A 168 8.71 41.62 -3.56
C PHE A 168 8.59 40.26 -2.87
N PHE A 169 9.72 39.61 -2.57
CA PHE A 169 9.73 38.33 -1.85
C PHE A 169 9.13 38.45 -0.45
N ARG A 170 9.38 39.58 0.25
CA ARG A 170 8.79 39.86 1.56
C ARG A 170 7.27 40.12 1.50
N LYS A 171 6.78 40.84 0.48
CA LYS A 171 5.34 41.15 0.31
C LYS A 171 4.52 39.88 0.11
N PHE A 172 5.04 38.95 -0.68
CA PHE A 172 4.36 37.68 -1.00
C PHE A 172 4.95 36.49 -0.22
N SER A 173 5.56 36.74 0.94
CA SER A 173 5.87 35.67 1.88
C SER A 173 4.56 35.15 2.49
N PRO A 174 4.39 33.84 2.69
CA PRO A 174 3.14 33.23 3.18
C PRO A 174 2.71 33.65 4.61
N SER A 175 3.46 34.53 5.28
CA SER A 175 3.27 34.93 6.69
C SER A 175 2.11 35.92 6.96
N LYS A 176 1.10 36.01 6.10
CA LYS A 176 -0.08 36.87 6.32
C LYS A 176 -1.41 36.17 6.08
N GLU A 177 -1.74 35.13 6.85
CA GLU A 177 -3.15 34.73 7.04
C GLU A 177 -3.45 33.77 8.21
N ILE A 178 -2.63 33.72 9.26
CA ILE A 178 -2.95 32.93 10.47
C ILE A 178 -3.03 33.86 11.67
N THR A 179 -4.26 34.21 12.07
CA THR A 179 -4.54 34.84 13.37
C THR A 179 -4.56 33.74 14.43
N LEU A 180 -3.49 33.61 15.20
CA LEU A 180 -3.46 32.86 16.46
C LEU A 180 -2.99 33.78 17.60
N PRO A 181 -3.44 33.55 18.85
CA PRO A 181 -3.21 34.46 19.95
C PRO A 181 -1.72 34.60 20.24
N VAL A 182 -1.27 35.85 20.32
CA VAL A 182 0.11 36.26 20.59
C VAL A 182 0.56 35.70 21.94
N ASN A 183 1.34 34.62 21.92
CA ASN A 183 2.20 34.29 23.05
C ASN A 183 3.49 35.10 22.90
N LYS A 184 3.64 36.13 23.73
CA LYS A 184 4.83 36.99 23.77
C LYS A 184 5.98 36.21 24.41
N ASN A 185 6.68 35.38 23.63
CA ASN A 185 8.08 34.96 23.87
C ASN A 185 8.53 33.91 22.84
N THR A 186 8.71 34.30 21.58
CA THR A 186 9.68 33.70 20.64
C THR A 186 10.14 34.79 19.67
N GLY A 187 11.44 34.82 19.37
CA GLY A 187 12.14 35.86 18.59
C GLY A 187 11.71 36.01 17.12
N PRO A 188 12.44 36.84 16.35
CA PRO A 188 11.88 37.91 15.51
C PRO A 188 11.19 37.43 14.24
N GLU A 189 10.37 38.32 13.67
CA GLU A 189 9.92 38.30 12.28
C GLU A 189 11.04 37.76 11.36
N SER A 190 10.75 36.75 10.55
CA SER A 190 11.75 36.03 9.77
C SER A 190 12.57 36.96 8.87
N ASP A 191 13.83 37.16 9.26
CA ASP A 191 14.79 38.03 8.60
C ASP A 191 15.45 37.34 7.38
N PHE A 192 14.65 36.62 6.58
CA PHE A 192 15.14 35.81 5.44
C PHE A 192 15.88 36.66 4.41
N ALA A 193 15.52 37.95 4.29
CA ALA A 193 16.18 38.93 3.42
C ALA A 193 17.64 39.23 3.83
N ASN A 194 18.02 38.95 5.09
CA ASN A 194 19.39 39.04 5.57
C ASN A 194 20.18 37.73 5.35
N LYS A 195 19.50 36.59 5.18
CA LYS A 195 20.15 35.28 4.94
C LYS A 195 20.60 35.09 3.48
N TYR A 196 19.99 35.80 2.53
CA TYR A 196 20.31 35.76 1.09
C TYR A 196 20.29 37.16 0.46
N PRO A 197 21.43 37.89 0.40
CA PRO A 197 21.48 39.23 -0.17
C PRO A 197 21.24 39.22 -1.69
N VAL A 198 20.29 40.04 -2.14
CA VAL A 198 19.93 40.21 -3.56
C VAL A 198 20.70 41.39 -4.15
N SER A 199 21.50 41.15 -5.18
CA SER A 199 22.06 42.18 -6.05
C SER A 199 21.75 41.84 -7.51
N PHE A 200 21.33 42.83 -8.29
CA PHE A 200 20.93 42.63 -9.69
C PHE A 200 21.28 43.87 -10.50
N ASP A 201 21.98 43.67 -11.63
CA ASP A 201 22.54 44.74 -12.45
C ASP A 201 22.09 44.57 -13.91
N PHE A 202 21.47 45.61 -14.47
CA PHE A 202 20.47 45.53 -15.55
C PHE A 202 21.06 45.50 -16.98
N GLU A 203 22.35 45.78 -17.15
CA GLU A 203 22.87 46.22 -18.47
C GLU A 203 23.47 45.13 -19.38
N ARG A 204 23.51 43.85 -18.99
CA ARG A 204 23.97 42.75 -19.87
C ARG A 204 23.34 41.42 -19.48
N THR A 205 22.29 40.96 -20.17
CA THR A 205 21.72 39.64 -19.91
C THR A 205 21.46 38.89 -21.22
N GLY A 206 22.34 37.93 -21.54
CA GLY A 206 21.91 36.71 -22.25
C GLY A 206 21.12 35.85 -21.26
N TYR A 207 20.01 35.25 -21.72
CA TYR A 207 19.05 34.54 -20.87
C TYR A 207 19.72 33.46 -19.99
N SER A 208 19.88 33.74 -18.69
CA SER A 208 20.35 32.78 -17.69
C SER A 208 19.15 32.01 -17.12
N TYR A 209 19.31 30.71 -16.93
CA TYR A 209 18.29 29.84 -16.30
C TYR A 209 18.18 30.06 -14.78
N LEU A 210 19.23 30.61 -14.17
CA LEU A 210 19.40 30.64 -12.72
C LEU A 210 18.35 31.49 -11.96
N PRO A 211 17.93 32.68 -12.45
CA PRO A 211 16.92 33.48 -11.75
C PRO A 211 15.59 32.75 -11.53
N GLY A 212 15.11 32.00 -12.52
CA GLY A 212 13.87 31.23 -12.42
C GLY A 212 13.95 30.14 -11.35
N LEU A 213 15.04 29.38 -11.35
CA LEU A 213 15.29 28.29 -10.41
C LEU A 213 15.48 28.80 -8.98
N GLU A 214 16.20 29.90 -8.81
CA GLU A 214 16.41 30.54 -7.51
C GLU A 214 15.12 31.14 -6.94
N CYS A 215 14.27 31.73 -7.78
CA CYS A 215 12.94 32.18 -7.38
C CYS A 215 12.08 31.01 -6.89
N LEU A 216 12.02 29.92 -7.66
CA LEU A 216 11.30 28.71 -7.30
C LEU A 216 11.79 28.10 -5.97
N LYS A 217 13.10 27.93 -5.80
CA LYS A 217 13.71 27.45 -4.54
C LYS A 217 13.31 28.34 -3.37
N THR A 218 13.43 29.66 -3.55
CA THR A 218 13.07 30.63 -2.50
C THR A 218 11.62 30.49 -2.07
N ARG A 219 10.69 30.32 -3.01
CA ARG A 219 9.26 30.13 -2.71
C ARG A 219 8.99 28.84 -1.94
N ILE A 220 9.67 27.76 -2.29
CA ILE A 220 9.56 26.47 -1.57
C ILE A 220 10.10 26.60 -0.15
N CYS A 221 11.26 27.25 0.05
CA CYS A 221 11.81 27.51 1.38
C CYS A 221 10.86 28.36 2.24
N GLN A 222 10.29 29.43 1.67
CA GLN A 222 9.29 30.26 2.35
C GLN A 222 8.04 29.46 2.75
N LYS A 223 7.55 28.59 1.86
CA LYS A 223 6.44 27.67 2.17
C LYS A 223 6.81 26.73 3.32
N ARG A 224 8.01 26.14 3.29
CA ARG A 224 8.49 25.26 4.36
C ARG A 224 8.56 25.96 5.73
N GLU A 225 9.05 27.18 5.78
CA GLU A 225 9.08 27.99 7.01
C GLU A 225 7.66 28.26 7.53
N SER A 226 6.71 28.55 6.64
CA SER A 226 5.32 28.79 7.04
C SER A 226 4.59 27.56 7.58
N ILE A 227 5.04 26.34 7.21
CA ILE A 227 4.47 25.07 7.68
C ILE A 227 5.00 24.70 9.08
N GLN A 228 6.20 25.16 9.46
CA GLN A 228 6.86 24.75 10.71
C GLN A 228 5.99 24.95 11.97
N PRO A 229 5.28 26.08 12.18
CA PRO A 229 4.43 26.25 13.35
C PRO A 229 3.32 25.19 13.44
N HIS A 230 2.75 24.79 12.30
CA HIS A 230 1.71 23.74 12.27
C HIS A 230 2.28 22.35 12.56
N VAL A 231 3.52 22.08 12.15
CA VAL A 231 4.25 20.86 12.52
C VAL A 231 4.44 20.80 14.02
N ILE A 232 4.94 21.88 14.63
CA ILE A 232 5.15 21.97 16.08
C ILE A 232 3.83 21.72 16.81
N GLU A 233 2.77 22.44 16.45
CA GLU A 233 1.44 22.28 17.06
C GLU A 233 0.91 20.83 16.93
N SER A 234 1.14 20.19 15.78
CA SER A 234 0.74 18.80 15.55
C SER A 234 1.52 17.82 16.42
N MET A 235 2.82 18.05 16.61
CA MET A 235 3.67 17.23 17.48
C MET A 235 3.29 17.40 18.95
N GLU A 236 3.07 18.63 19.41
CA GLU A 236 2.62 18.92 20.79
C GLU A 236 1.27 18.25 21.10
N LYS A 237 0.28 18.40 20.20
CA LYS A 237 -1.01 17.71 20.33
C LYS A 237 -0.88 16.19 20.37
N PHE A 238 0.09 15.63 19.64
CA PHE A 238 0.34 14.19 19.64
C PHE A 238 0.95 13.72 20.96
N GLU A 239 1.92 14.45 21.51
CA GLU A 239 2.49 14.22 22.84
C GLU A 239 1.40 14.30 23.92
N GLU A 240 0.60 15.38 23.92
CA GLU A 240 -0.50 15.59 24.87
C GLU A 240 -1.57 14.50 24.82
N SER A 241 -1.77 13.86 23.66
CA SER A 241 -2.76 12.80 23.50
C SER A 241 -2.45 11.51 24.28
N GLY A 242 -1.19 11.36 24.74
CA GLY A 242 -0.67 10.17 25.39
C GLY A 242 -0.63 8.92 24.50
N VAL A 243 -0.91 9.05 23.21
CA VAL A 243 -0.99 7.89 22.28
C VAL A 243 0.32 7.12 22.22
N LEU A 244 1.46 7.82 22.16
CA LEU A 244 2.77 7.17 22.03
C LEU A 244 3.11 6.36 23.28
N GLU A 245 2.89 6.93 24.47
CA GLU A 245 3.14 6.27 25.75
C GLU A 245 2.20 5.09 25.97
N GLU A 246 0.90 5.26 25.70
CA GLU A 246 -0.07 4.15 25.77
C GLU A 246 0.31 2.98 24.86
N MET A 247 0.78 3.27 23.64
CA MET A 247 1.25 2.24 22.70
C MET A 247 2.49 1.53 23.25
N LYS A 248 3.45 2.29 23.78
CA LYS A 248 4.71 1.78 24.33
C LYS A 248 4.44 0.84 25.49
N ASP A 249 3.64 1.27 26.46
CA ASP A 249 3.25 0.47 27.63
C ASP A 249 2.55 -0.83 27.22
N TYR A 250 1.59 -0.74 26.29
CA TYR A 250 0.82 -1.89 25.83
C TYR A 250 1.69 -2.94 25.15
N PHE A 251 2.52 -2.54 24.18
CA PHE A 251 3.39 -3.49 23.48
C PHE A 251 4.54 -3.97 24.37
N HIS A 252 5.00 -3.16 25.33
CA HIS A 252 5.99 -3.59 26.29
C HIS A 252 5.43 -4.68 27.22
N GLU A 253 4.20 -4.54 27.71
CA GLU A 253 3.52 -5.56 28.50
C GLU A 253 3.41 -6.89 27.74
N ILE A 254 2.98 -6.86 26.47
CA ILE A 254 2.92 -8.06 25.61
C ILE A 254 4.31 -8.70 25.46
N SER A 255 5.34 -7.88 25.22
CA SER A 255 6.71 -8.37 25.06
C SER A 255 7.22 -9.08 26.32
N VAL A 256 7.00 -8.48 27.49
CA VAL A 256 7.37 -9.07 28.79
C VAL A 256 6.61 -10.36 29.04
N GLN A 257 5.29 -10.37 28.81
CA GLN A 257 4.49 -11.60 28.96
C GLN A 257 4.98 -12.70 28.01
N GLY A 258 5.26 -12.38 26.75
CA GLY A 258 5.76 -13.34 25.78
C GLY A 258 7.10 -13.95 26.18
N GLN A 259 8.02 -13.14 26.71
CA GLN A 259 9.29 -13.62 27.24
C GLN A 259 9.11 -14.49 28.50
N MET A 260 8.25 -14.07 29.44
CA MET A 260 7.99 -14.81 30.67
C MET A 260 7.39 -16.19 30.44
N TYR A 261 6.48 -16.32 29.47
CA TYR A 261 5.82 -17.58 29.13
C TYR A 261 6.53 -18.38 28.03
N GLY A 262 7.66 -17.88 27.51
CA GLY A 262 8.45 -18.56 26.49
C GLY A 262 7.71 -18.72 25.15
N HIS A 263 6.90 -17.74 24.76
CA HIS A 263 6.22 -17.77 23.47
C HIS A 263 7.22 -17.59 22.31
N ASP A 264 7.03 -18.37 21.25
CA ASP A 264 7.82 -18.28 20.03
C ASP A 264 7.09 -17.44 18.98
N ILE A 265 7.80 -16.51 18.34
CA ILE A 265 7.27 -15.71 17.24
C ILE A 265 7.05 -16.56 15.98
N HIS A 266 7.72 -17.70 15.85
CA HIS A 266 7.62 -18.62 14.71
C HIS A 266 6.43 -19.58 14.84
N SER A 267 5.30 -19.08 15.35
CA SER A 267 4.06 -19.87 15.43
C SER A 267 3.48 -20.14 14.02
N PRO A 268 2.75 -21.25 13.81
CA PRO A 268 2.04 -21.49 12.55
C PRO A 268 1.17 -20.29 12.16
N TYR A 269 0.50 -19.70 13.15
CA TYR A 269 -0.34 -18.53 12.94
C TYR A 269 0.44 -17.30 12.44
N SER A 270 1.64 -17.04 12.98
CA SER A 270 2.47 -15.93 12.51
C SER A 270 2.86 -16.10 11.05
N TYR A 271 3.20 -17.32 10.63
CA TYR A 271 3.50 -17.62 9.24
C TYR A 271 2.27 -17.58 8.31
N GLU A 272 1.10 -18.00 8.80
CA GLU A 272 -0.16 -17.88 8.05
C GLU A 272 -0.49 -16.42 7.78
N GLN A 273 -0.37 -15.57 8.79
CA GLN A 273 -0.58 -14.13 8.66
C GLN A 273 0.45 -13.49 7.74
N ALA A 274 1.72 -13.89 7.83
CA ALA A 274 2.77 -13.40 6.95
C ALA A 274 2.48 -13.76 5.48
N PHE A 275 2.25 -15.04 5.20
CA PHE A 275 1.93 -15.53 3.87
C PHE A 275 0.71 -14.82 3.28
N PHE A 276 -0.39 -14.75 4.04
CA PHE A 276 -1.63 -14.11 3.61
C PHE A 276 -1.42 -12.62 3.31
N ASN A 277 -0.80 -11.87 4.22
CA ASN A 277 -0.65 -10.42 4.06
C ASN A 277 0.35 -10.06 2.97
N ILE A 278 1.46 -10.80 2.83
CA ILE A 278 2.43 -10.57 1.75
C ILE A 278 1.81 -10.92 0.39
N SER A 279 1.14 -12.06 0.28
CA SER A 279 0.45 -12.48 -0.96
C SER A 279 -0.60 -11.47 -1.38
N LEU A 280 -1.39 -10.96 -0.43
CA LEU A 280 -2.34 -9.87 -0.68
C LEU A 280 -1.66 -8.64 -1.31
N ARG A 281 -0.53 -8.20 -0.76
CA ARG A 281 0.18 -7.02 -1.28
C ARG A 281 0.83 -7.26 -2.63
N LEU A 282 1.22 -8.51 -2.88
CA LEU A 282 1.75 -8.92 -4.16
C LEU A 282 0.66 -8.82 -5.23
N GLU A 283 -0.54 -9.36 -4.97
CA GLU A 283 -1.69 -9.26 -5.90
C GLU A 283 -2.15 -7.81 -6.12
N ASP A 284 -2.16 -6.99 -5.07
CA ASP A 284 -2.43 -5.55 -5.16
C ASP A 284 -1.47 -4.86 -6.17
N LEU A 285 -0.19 -5.26 -6.21
CA LEU A 285 0.82 -4.74 -7.14
C LEU A 285 0.54 -5.23 -8.58
N PHE A 286 0.35 -6.54 -8.75
CA PHE A 286 0.10 -7.15 -10.06
C PHE A 286 -1.20 -6.65 -10.73
N TRP A 287 -2.18 -6.19 -9.95
CA TRP A 287 -3.38 -5.57 -10.51
C TRP A 287 -3.09 -4.39 -11.46
N HIS A 288 -1.98 -3.69 -11.21
CA HIS A 288 -1.55 -2.52 -11.99
C HIS A 288 -0.53 -2.84 -13.10
N GLU A 289 -0.03 -4.07 -13.17
CA GLU A 289 0.98 -4.53 -14.15
C GLU A 289 0.61 -4.17 -15.59
N LYS A 290 -0.65 -4.37 -15.99
CA LYS A 290 -1.11 -4.08 -17.37
C LYS A 290 -0.94 -2.62 -17.81
N HIS A 291 -0.79 -1.69 -16.86
CA HIS A 291 -0.58 -0.27 -17.13
C HIS A 291 0.91 0.12 -17.08
N LEU A 292 1.78 -0.79 -16.63
CA LEU A 292 3.20 -0.55 -16.49
C LEU A 292 3.85 -0.14 -17.81
N PHE A 293 3.47 -0.80 -18.91
CA PHE A 293 4.09 -0.63 -20.23
C PHE A 293 3.65 0.62 -21.00
N ASP A 294 2.64 1.35 -20.50
CA ASP A 294 2.11 2.57 -21.13
C ASP A 294 2.64 3.80 -20.37
N PRO A 295 3.53 4.62 -20.97
CA PRO A 295 4.16 5.75 -20.29
C PRO A 295 3.16 6.83 -19.89
N ASP A 296 2.01 6.94 -20.55
CA ASP A 296 1.05 8.03 -20.34
C ASP A 296 0.09 7.76 -19.16
N ARG A 297 0.27 6.64 -18.45
CA ARG A 297 -0.57 6.20 -17.32
C ARG A 297 -0.09 6.70 -15.96
N THR A 298 0.09 8.01 -15.81
CA THR A 298 0.58 8.66 -14.58
C THR A 298 -0.16 8.22 -13.33
N GLU A 299 -1.50 8.22 -13.35
CA GLU A 299 -2.31 7.82 -12.18
C GLU A 299 -2.11 6.34 -11.82
N GLU A 300 -2.06 5.44 -12.80
CA GLU A 300 -1.85 4.03 -12.53
C GLU A 300 -0.43 3.72 -12.07
N HIS A 301 0.59 4.42 -12.58
CA HIS A 301 1.98 4.34 -12.07
C HIS A 301 2.07 4.84 -10.63
N HIS A 302 1.39 5.94 -10.30
CA HIS A 302 1.30 6.43 -8.93
C HIS A 302 0.60 5.42 -8.00
N MET A 303 -0.49 4.80 -8.45
CA MET A 303 -1.15 3.73 -7.68
C MET A 303 -0.22 2.52 -7.48
N MET A 304 0.51 2.10 -8.53
CA MET A 304 1.49 1.02 -8.45
C MET A 304 2.60 1.34 -7.43
N ARG A 305 3.10 2.58 -7.42
CA ARG A 305 4.06 3.07 -6.40
C ARG A 305 3.53 2.88 -4.98
N ILE A 306 2.26 3.21 -4.74
CA ILE A 306 1.62 3.05 -3.43
C ILE A 306 1.59 1.56 -3.04
N TYR A 307 1.25 0.66 -3.96
CA TYR A 307 1.20 -0.77 -3.68
C TYR A 307 2.59 -1.40 -3.51
N ALA A 308 3.59 -0.98 -4.27
CA ALA A 308 4.98 -1.38 -4.07
C ALA A 308 5.46 -0.99 -2.65
N LYS A 309 5.17 0.24 -2.20
CA LYS A 309 5.45 0.67 -0.81
C LYS A 309 4.76 -0.21 0.22
N LYS A 310 3.46 -0.52 0.02
CA LYS A 310 2.71 -1.37 0.95
C LYS A 310 3.27 -2.79 1.00
N LEU A 311 3.66 -3.37 -0.14
CA LEU A 311 4.31 -4.67 -0.22
C LEU A 311 5.63 -4.65 0.56
N ARG A 312 6.50 -3.68 0.26
CA ARG A 312 7.78 -3.52 0.96
C ARG A 312 7.61 -3.41 2.47
N TYR A 313 6.74 -2.52 2.95
CA TYR A 313 6.52 -2.36 4.40
C TYR A 313 5.90 -3.61 5.05
N THR A 314 5.09 -4.36 4.32
CA THR A 314 4.53 -5.62 4.84
C THR A 314 5.63 -6.68 4.94
N MET A 315 6.49 -6.80 3.92
CA MET A 315 7.64 -7.71 3.96
C MET A 315 8.65 -7.32 5.04
N GLU A 316 8.93 -6.02 5.21
CA GLU A 316 9.76 -5.51 6.31
C GLU A 316 9.16 -5.88 7.67
N ALA A 317 7.84 -5.73 7.85
CA ALA A 317 7.17 -6.04 9.11
C ALA A 317 7.21 -7.54 9.46
N TYR A 318 7.17 -8.40 8.45
CA TYR A 318 7.25 -9.86 8.60
C TYR A 318 8.67 -10.42 8.49
N GLY A 319 9.68 -9.56 8.29
CA GLY A 319 11.04 -9.98 7.94
C GLY A 319 11.60 -11.02 8.91
N ASP A 320 11.50 -10.77 10.21
CA ASP A 320 12.13 -11.62 11.23
C ASP A 320 11.58 -13.06 11.29
N LEU A 321 10.45 -13.35 10.62
CA LEU A 321 9.94 -14.73 10.50
C LEU A 321 10.70 -15.56 9.46
N TYR A 322 11.35 -14.90 8.49
CA TYR A 322 11.95 -15.53 7.33
C TYR A 322 13.49 -15.52 7.41
N PRO A 323 14.15 -16.52 6.79
CA PRO A 323 15.61 -16.50 6.63
C PRO A 323 16.08 -15.19 6.00
N ASP A 324 17.19 -14.65 6.53
CA ASP A 324 17.78 -13.38 6.10
C ASP A 324 16.84 -12.17 6.09
N GLY A 325 15.65 -12.24 6.71
CA GLY A 325 14.72 -11.13 6.78
C GLY A 325 14.04 -10.77 5.46
N LEU A 326 14.01 -11.66 4.47
CA LEU A 326 13.64 -11.35 3.07
C LEU A 326 14.46 -10.20 2.46
N LYS A 327 15.71 -9.98 2.92
CA LYS A 327 16.53 -8.84 2.49
C LYS A 327 16.72 -8.75 0.97
N PRO A 328 17.05 -9.83 0.22
CA PRO A 328 17.18 -9.76 -1.23
C PRO A 328 15.89 -9.30 -1.94
N GLN A 329 14.76 -9.81 -1.50
CA GLN A 329 13.45 -9.57 -2.08
C GLN A 329 12.99 -8.15 -1.74
N ILE A 330 13.16 -7.71 -0.49
CA ILE A 330 12.92 -6.32 -0.08
C ILE A 330 13.80 -5.35 -0.89
N LYS A 331 15.06 -5.71 -1.19
CA LYS A 331 15.96 -4.89 -2.01
C LYS A 331 15.44 -4.75 -3.45
N ALA A 332 14.94 -5.83 -4.05
CA ALA A 332 14.35 -5.79 -5.39
C ALA A 332 13.09 -4.91 -5.41
N ILE A 333 12.18 -5.09 -4.45
CA ILE A 333 10.97 -4.25 -4.32
C ILE A 333 11.34 -2.79 -4.04
N LYS A 334 12.42 -2.53 -3.30
CA LYS A 334 12.94 -1.17 -3.09
C LYS A 334 13.39 -0.54 -4.42
N LYS A 335 14.17 -1.25 -5.25
CA LYS A 335 14.58 -0.75 -6.57
C LYS A 335 13.38 -0.44 -7.47
N LEU A 336 12.36 -1.31 -7.46
CA LEU A 336 11.09 -1.06 -8.17
C LEU A 336 10.40 0.21 -7.65
N GLN A 337 10.35 0.37 -6.33
CA GLN A 337 9.79 1.54 -5.67
C GLN A 337 10.57 2.82 -6.01
N ASP A 338 11.89 2.75 -6.12
CA ASP A 338 12.74 3.90 -6.41
C ASP A 338 12.42 4.44 -7.82
N PHE A 339 12.35 3.57 -8.84
CA PHE A 339 11.86 3.96 -10.18
C PHE A 339 10.48 4.62 -10.16
N LEU A 340 9.50 3.96 -9.53
CA LEU A 340 8.15 4.49 -9.40
C LEU A 340 8.11 5.78 -8.55
N GLY A 341 9.09 5.96 -7.67
CA GLY A 341 9.38 7.15 -6.89
C GLY A 341 9.74 8.31 -7.79
N ASP A 342 10.82 8.13 -8.54
CA ASP A 342 11.39 9.18 -9.37
C ASP A 342 10.44 9.57 -10.52
N ILE A 343 9.69 8.60 -11.09
CA ILE A 343 8.63 8.88 -12.09
C ILE A 343 7.57 9.80 -11.49
N HIS A 344 7.07 9.44 -10.31
CA HIS A 344 6.05 10.24 -9.63
C HIS A 344 6.57 11.63 -9.25
N ASP A 345 7.84 11.75 -8.85
CA ASP A 345 8.43 13.04 -8.54
C ASP A 345 8.53 13.92 -9.80
N CYS A 346 8.84 13.34 -10.98
CA CYS A 346 8.71 14.03 -12.26
C CYS A 346 7.27 14.44 -12.59
N ASP A 347 6.27 13.59 -12.33
CA ASP A 347 4.85 13.92 -12.51
C ASP A 347 4.45 15.12 -11.63
N VAL A 348 4.84 15.12 -10.36
CA VAL A 348 4.57 16.21 -9.41
C VAL A 348 5.16 17.54 -9.90
N TRP A 349 6.39 17.54 -10.41
CA TRP A 349 6.98 18.72 -11.01
C TRP A 349 6.25 19.17 -12.28
N SER A 350 5.86 18.22 -13.13
CA SER A 350 5.16 18.51 -14.40
C SER A 350 3.80 19.18 -14.17
N ASP A 351 3.11 18.80 -13.09
CA ASP A 351 1.85 19.43 -12.67
C ASP A 351 2.09 20.78 -11.98
N PHE A 352 3.11 20.89 -11.13
CA PHE A 352 3.35 22.07 -10.30
C PHE A 352 3.94 23.26 -11.06
N LEU A 353 4.89 23.05 -11.98
CA LEU A 353 5.62 24.14 -12.63
C LEU A 353 4.72 25.07 -13.47
N PRO A 354 3.74 24.57 -14.26
CA PRO A 354 2.81 25.44 -14.99
C PRO A 354 1.97 26.32 -14.06
N GLU A 355 1.47 25.77 -12.95
CA GLU A 355 0.71 26.52 -11.94
C GLU A 355 1.58 27.59 -11.28
N PHE A 356 2.79 27.21 -10.85
CA PHE A 356 3.78 28.12 -10.27
C PHE A 356 4.09 29.29 -11.21
N LYS A 357 4.30 29.00 -12.50
CA LYS A 357 4.60 29.99 -13.53
C LYS A 357 3.45 31.00 -13.69
N ALA A 358 2.20 30.52 -13.75
CA ALA A 358 1.03 31.40 -13.84
C ALA A 358 0.85 32.29 -12.59
N GLU A 359 1.12 31.74 -11.40
CA GLU A 359 1.07 32.52 -10.15
C GLU A 359 2.16 33.59 -10.08
N GLU A 360 3.39 33.27 -10.46
CA GLU A 360 4.50 34.23 -10.46
C GLU A 360 4.34 35.33 -11.51
N GLU A 361 3.71 35.04 -12.66
CA GLU A 361 3.31 36.07 -13.63
C GLU A 361 2.38 37.09 -12.98
N LYS A 362 1.33 36.61 -12.33
CA LYS A 362 0.35 37.46 -11.64
C LYS A 362 1.01 38.29 -10.53
N ARG A 363 1.85 37.68 -9.70
CA ARG A 363 2.60 38.39 -8.63
C ARG A 363 3.50 39.48 -9.21
N SER A 364 4.20 39.17 -10.29
CA SER A 364 5.11 40.10 -10.97
C SER A 364 4.37 41.32 -11.52
N VAL A 365 3.26 41.09 -12.24
CA VAL A 365 2.41 42.17 -12.78
C VAL A 365 1.80 43.00 -11.65
N GLU A 366 1.28 42.37 -10.59
CA GLU A 366 0.68 43.09 -9.45
C GLU A 366 1.67 44.02 -8.74
N TYR A 367 2.95 43.62 -8.64
CA TYR A 367 3.94 44.38 -7.88
C TYR A 367 4.78 45.35 -8.71
N PHE A 368 5.19 44.94 -9.91
CA PHE A 368 6.02 45.76 -10.79
C PHE A 368 5.20 46.58 -11.79
N GLY A 369 3.91 46.26 -11.98
CA GLY A 369 3.03 46.89 -12.96
C GLY A 369 3.26 46.43 -14.40
N ASN A 370 4.14 45.45 -14.63
CA ASN A 370 4.45 44.84 -15.92
C ASN A 370 5.02 43.42 -15.75
N ASP A 371 5.22 42.70 -16.86
CA ASP A 371 5.71 41.32 -16.91
C ASP A 371 7.24 41.21 -17.06
N SER A 372 7.98 42.32 -16.99
CA SER A 372 9.41 42.33 -17.33
C SER A 372 10.24 41.51 -16.34
N PHE A 373 9.89 41.52 -15.05
CA PHE A 373 10.51 40.65 -14.06
C PHE A 373 10.19 39.17 -14.30
N PHE A 374 8.94 38.86 -14.65
CA PHE A 374 8.51 37.50 -14.95
C PHE A 374 9.26 36.88 -16.14
N LYS A 375 9.48 37.67 -17.21
CA LYS A 375 10.27 37.25 -18.39
C LYS A 375 11.69 36.81 -18.06
N ILE A 376 12.29 37.33 -16.97
CA ILE A 376 13.62 36.92 -16.49
C ILE A 376 13.58 35.53 -15.85
N LEU A 377 12.46 35.16 -15.22
CA LEU A 377 12.30 33.88 -14.51
C LEU A 377 11.97 32.71 -15.46
N THR A 378 11.20 33.00 -16.51
CA THR A 378 10.64 31.99 -17.42
C THR A 378 11.65 30.97 -17.97
N PRO A 379 12.84 31.35 -18.48
CA PRO A 379 13.77 30.39 -19.07
C PRO A 379 14.17 29.25 -18.11
N GLY A 380 14.42 29.57 -16.84
CA GLY A 380 14.81 28.58 -15.84
C GLY A 380 13.70 27.59 -15.48
N ILE A 381 12.48 28.10 -15.38
CA ILE A 381 11.29 27.29 -15.07
C ILE A 381 10.97 26.34 -16.24
N ASP A 382 11.04 26.84 -17.47
CA ASP A 382 10.80 26.04 -18.67
C ASP A 382 11.87 24.97 -18.86
N TYR A 383 13.14 25.30 -18.60
CA TYR A 383 14.24 24.33 -18.63
C TYR A 383 14.02 23.17 -17.67
N LEU A 384 13.61 23.46 -16.42
CA LEU A 384 13.31 22.40 -15.45
C LEU A 384 12.10 21.56 -15.89
N CYS A 385 11.07 22.17 -16.48
CA CYS A 385 9.90 21.45 -16.98
C CYS A 385 10.30 20.44 -18.07
N ASP A 386 11.05 20.89 -19.09
CA ASP A 386 11.52 20.05 -20.19
C ASP A 386 12.41 18.90 -19.69
N ASP A 387 13.32 19.20 -18.76
CA ASP A 387 14.18 18.22 -18.12
C ASP A 387 13.38 17.15 -17.37
N ARG A 388 12.38 17.54 -16.57
CA ARG A 388 11.53 16.58 -15.82
C ARG A 388 10.70 15.70 -16.75
N ILE A 389 10.17 16.25 -17.85
CA ILE A 389 9.47 15.47 -18.89
C ILE A 389 10.41 14.47 -19.56
N GLY A 390 11.63 14.89 -19.89
CA GLY A 390 12.66 14.02 -20.46
C GLY A 390 13.04 12.89 -19.51
N LYS A 391 13.34 13.23 -18.25
CA LYS A 391 13.77 12.28 -17.23
C LYS A 391 12.70 11.24 -16.92
N ARG A 392 11.42 11.64 -16.90
CA ARG A 392 10.30 10.72 -16.70
C ARG A 392 10.26 9.60 -17.75
N LYS A 393 10.50 9.93 -19.03
CA LYS A 393 10.52 8.94 -20.12
C LYS A 393 11.67 7.95 -19.98
N GLU A 394 12.85 8.45 -19.61
CA GLU A 394 14.02 7.61 -19.33
C GLU A 394 13.75 6.64 -18.17
N LEU A 395 13.22 7.15 -17.05
CA LEU A 395 12.90 6.35 -15.87
C LEU A 395 11.82 5.30 -16.16
N HIS A 396 10.81 5.63 -16.96
CA HIS A 396 9.79 4.68 -17.40
C HIS A 396 10.37 3.54 -18.23
N SER A 397 11.26 3.84 -19.18
CA SER A 397 11.98 2.81 -19.94
C SER A 397 12.78 1.90 -19.00
N GLY A 398 13.55 2.49 -18.07
CA GLY A 398 14.33 1.72 -17.09
C GLY A 398 13.48 0.87 -16.15
N LEU A 399 12.29 1.35 -15.77
CA LEU A 399 11.31 0.59 -15.00
C LEU A 399 10.81 -0.64 -15.76
N VAL A 400 10.48 -0.47 -17.05
CA VAL A 400 10.02 -1.58 -17.91
C VAL A 400 11.12 -2.62 -18.08
N ASP A 401 12.35 -2.17 -18.34
CA ASP A 401 13.51 -3.07 -18.46
C ASP A 401 13.74 -3.85 -17.16
N TYR A 402 13.68 -3.17 -16.02
CA TYR A 402 13.85 -3.81 -14.72
C TYR A 402 12.72 -4.80 -14.39
N TRP A 403 11.48 -4.50 -14.76
CA TRP A 403 10.38 -5.43 -14.57
C TRP A 403 10.55 -6.71 -15.39
N ASN A 404 10.95 -6.57 -16.66
CA ASN A 404 11.23 -7.70 -17.54
C ASN A 404 12.42 -8.55 -17.04
N GLU A 405 13.42 -7.92 -16.43
CA GLU A 405 14.53 -8.61 -15.75
C GLU A 405 14.02 -9.51 -14.61
N LEU A 406 13.18 -8.97 -13.73
CA LEU A 406 12.58 -9.73 -12.61
C LEU A 406 11.75 -10.93 -13.10
N GLU A 407 10.98 -10.76 -14.17
CA GLU A 407 10.21 -11.86 -14.78
C GLU A 407 11.12 -12.94 -15.36
N LYS A 408 12.17 -12.55 -16.08
CA LYS A 408 13.13 -13.48 -16.68
C LYS A 408 13.88 -14.30 -15.61
N GLU A 409 14.20 -13.66 -14.49
CA GLU A 409 14.84 -14.30 -13.34
C GLU A 409 13.86 -15.11 -12.49
N LYS A 410 12.57 -15.14 -12.82
CA LYS A 410 11.50 -15.79 -12.04
C LYS A 410 11.42 -15.32 -10.60
N PHE A 411 11.86 -14.09 -10.33
CA PHE A 411 11.88 -13.49 -9.01
C PHE A 411 10.54 -13.65 -8.26
N TRP A 412 9.43 -13.43 -8.96
CA TRP A 412 8.09 -13.51 -8.39
C TRP A 412 7.68 -14.93 -7.96
N ASP A 413 8.15 -15.95 -8.69
CA ASP A 413 7.90 -17.35 -8.34
C ASP A 413 8.74 -17.76 -7.13
N GLU A 414 9.99 -17.32 -7.09
CA GLU A 414 10.91 -17.54 -5.97
C GLU A 414 10.40 -16.88 -4.69
N LEU A 415 9.95 -15.62 -4.76
CA LEU A 415 9.35 -14.92 -3.63
C LEU A 415 8.12 -15.68 -3.10
N ARG A 416 7.21 -16.11 -3.98
CA ARG A 416 6.02 -16.90 -3.58
C ARG A 416 6.40 -18.22 -2.92
N SER A 417 7.43 -18.89 -3.45
CA SER A 417 7.96 -20.12 -2.87
C SER A 417 8.51 -19.87 -1.46
N GLU A 418 9.37 -18.87 -1.30
CA GLU A 418 10.02 -18.54 -0.03
C GLU A 418 9.03 -18.13 1.06
N ILE A 419 8.03 -17.29 0.75
CA ILE A 419 7.03 -16.91 1.75
C ILE A 419 6.15 -18.08 2.21
N SER A 420 6.06 -19.13 1.39
CA SER A 420 5.30 -20.35 1.70
C SER A 420 6.14 -21.41 2.42
N LEU A 421 7.47 -21.36 2.34
CA LEU A 421 8.38 -22.42 2.79
C LEU A 421 8.39 -22.60 4.32
N PRO A 422 8.35 -21.55 5.16
CA PRO A 422 8.25 -21.73 6.60
C PRO A 422 6.92 -22.34 7.07
N LEU A 423 5.80 -22.03 6.40
CA LEU A 423 4.56 -22.79 6.62
C LEU A 423 4.85 -24.28 6.39
N GLN A 424 5.44 -24.64 5.26
CA GLN A 424 5.80 -26.02 4.92
C GLN A 424 6.72 -26.67 5.98
N ASN A 425 7.71 -25.93 6.51
CA ASN A 425 8.68 -26.43 7.48
C ASN A 425 8.15 -26.53 8.90
N VAL A 426 7.33 -25.59 9.38
CA VAL A 426 6.66 -25.69 10.68
C VAL A 426 5.77 -26.93 10.72
N PHE A 427 5.03 -27.19 9.64
CA PHE A 427 4.25 -28.41 9.50
C PHE A 427 5.14 -29.67 9.42
N SER A 428 6.33 -29.59 8.81
CA SER A 428 7.27 -30.71 8.71
C SER A 428 8.03 -30.99 10.02
N ASN A 429 8.41 -29.97 10.79
CA ASN A 429 9.11 -30.10 12.07
C ASN A 429 8.18 -30.56 13.19
N MET A 430 6.90 -30.16 13.17
CA MET A 430 5.87 -30.79 14.00
C MET A 430 5.79 -32.31 13.75
N ALA A 431 6.03 -32.77 12.51
CA ALA A 431 6.10 -34.19 12.18
C ALA A 431 7.44 -34.87 12.55
N ALA A 432 8.54 -34.13 12.70
CA ALA A 432 9.89 -34.66 12.96
C ALA A 432 10.23 -34.83 14.46
N SER A 433 9.48 -34.21 15.38
CA SER A 433 9.74 -34.21 16.83
C SER A 433 9.50 -35.55 17.58
N CYS A 434 9.50 -36.67 16.88
CA CYS A 434 9.40 -38.04 17.43
C CYS A 434 8.10 -38.37 18.20
N ASP A 435 6.98 -37.88 17.70
CA ASP A 435 5.71 -38.61 17.67
C ASP A 435 5.28 -38.58 16.19
N VAL A 436 5.27 -39.71 15.47
CA VAL A 436 4.78 -39.72 14.08
C VAL A 436 3.27 -39.50 14.11
N LYS A 437 2.85 -38.23 14.17
CA LYS A 437 1.45 -37.84 14.02
C LYS A 437 1.12 -37.79 12.54
N GLU A 438 0.11 -38.57 12.16
CA GLU A 438 -0.58 -38.51 10.86
C GLU A 438 -0.85 -37.03 10.48
N LEU A 439 -0.28 -36.54 9.38
CA LEU A 439 -0.59 -35.18 8.90
C LEU A 439 -1.91 -35.22 8.14
N LYS A 440 -2.98 -34.73 8.77
CA LYS A 440 -4.33 -34.69 8.20
C LYS A 440 -4.63 -33.30 7.61
N ILE A 441 -4.90 -33.27 6.32
CA ILE A 441 -5.25 -32.09 5.55
C ILE A 441 -6.70 -32.26 5.08
N ALA A 442 -7.58 -31.36 5.48
CA ALA A 442 -8.93 -31.28 4.94
C ALA A 442 -8.94 -30.40 3.69
N LEU A 443 -9.39 -30.98 2.58
CA LEU A 443 -9.57 -30.33 1.30
C LEU A 443 -11.07 -30.07 1.11
N ILE A 444 -11.47 -28.80 1.22
CA ILE A 444 -12.84 -28.34 1.03
C ILE A 444 -12.95 -27.56 -0.29
N GLY A 445 -14.16 -27.28 -0.74
CA GLY A 445 -14.42 -26.51 -1.96
C GLY A 445 -15.91 -26.28 -2.16
N ASP A 446 -16.26 -25.34 -3.04
CA ASP A 446 -17.63 -25.09 -3.47
C ASP A 446 -18.58 -24.87 -2.27
N ILE A 447 -18.18 -23.95 -1.38
CA ILE A 447 -18.95 -23.58 -0.18
C ILE A 447 -20.21 -22.79 -0.57
N HIS A 448 -20.12 -21.98 -1.63
CA HIS A 448 -21.26 -21.27 -2.22
C HIS A 448 -22.12 -20.51 -1.21
N ALA A 449 -21.51 -19.81 -0.25
CA ALA A 449 -22.20 -19.03 0.78
C ALA A 449 -23.20 -19.83 1.64
N ASN A 450 -23.00 -21.15 1.79
CA ASN A 450 -23.81 -22.01 2.66
C ASN A 450 -23.17 -22.11 4.06
N LEU A 451 -23.49 -21.14 4.93
CA LEU A 451 -22.91 -21.05 6.27
C LEU A 451 -23.19 -22.29 7.14
N PRO A 452 -24.43 -22.82 7.26
CA PRO A 452 -24.68 -24.00 8.09
C PRO A 452 -23.87 -25.24 7.67
N ALA A 453 -23.65 -25.41 6.37
CA ALA A 453 -22.82 -26.49 5.85
C ALA A 453 -21.33 -26.31 6.20
N LEU A 454 -20.81 -25.08 6.09
CA LEU A 454 -19.43 -24.76 6.47
C LEU A 454 -19.19 -24.92 7.97
N GLU A 455 -20.10 -24.43 8.82
CA GLU A 455 -20.04 -24.60 10.28
C GLU A 455 -19.92 -26.07 10.66
N ALA A 456 -20.81 -26.92 10.13
CA ALA A 456 -20.80 -28.36 10.38
C ALA A 456 -19.52 -29.03 9.85
N THR A 457 -19.07 -28.64 8.66
CA THR A 457 -17.86 -29.19 8.05
C THR A 457 -16.61 -28.85 8.86
N LEU A 458 -16.45 -27.60 9.31
CA LEU A 458 -15.31 -27.19 10.15
C LEU A 458 -15.33 -27.88 11.52
N ALA A 459 -16.51 -28.09 12.11
CA ALA A 459 -16.64 -28.84 13.35
C ALA A 459 -16.19 -30.32 13.19
N ASP A 460 -16.64 -31.00 12.14
CA ASP A 460 -16.26 -32.39 11.84
C ASP A 460 -14.76 -32.51 11.48
N ILE A 461 -14.22 -31.56 10.71
CA ILE A 461 -12.78 -31.46 10.40
C ILE A 461 -11.94 -31.35 11.68
N LYS A 462 -12.38 -30.50 12.62
CA LYS A 462 -11.71 -30.31 13.92
C LYS A 462 -11.76 -31.58 14.76
N GLU A 463 -12.91 -32.25 14.82
CA GLU A 463 -13.07 -33.51 15.55
C GLU A 463 -12.14 -34.62 15.01
N ARG A 464 -11.94 -34.64 13.70
CA ARG A 464 -11.04 -35.60 13.02
C ARG A 464 -9.56 -35.24 13.14
N GLY A 465 -9.23 -34.11 13.77
CA GLY A 465 -7.87 -33.68 14.01
C GLY A 465 -7.11 -33.28 12.74
N ALA A 466 -7.79 -32.73 11.74
CA ALA A 466 -7.11 -32.13 10.60
C ALA A 466 -6.37 -30.86 11.04
N SER A 467 -5.07 -30.83 10.79
CA SER A 467 -4.20 -29.70 11.16
C SER A 467 -4.26 -28.56 10.17
N ILE A 468 -4.68 -28.84 8.93
CA ILE A 468 -4.69 -27.88 7.83
C ILE A 468 -6.01 -28.02 7.09
N VAL A 469 -6.61 -26.89 6.73
CA VAL A 469 -7.82 -26.84 5.92
C VAL A 469 -7.57 -25.95 4.70
N ILE A 470 -7.68 -26.54 3.52
CA ILE A 470 -7.46 -25.88 2.23
C ILE A 470 -8.77 -25.86 1.45
N ASN A 471 -9.19 -24.68 1.03
CA ASN A 471 -10.37 -24.45 0.24
C ASN A 471 -10.02 -24.22 -1.24
N ALA A 472 -10.56 -25.06 -2.11
CA ALA A 472 -10.38 -25.06 -3.56
C ALA A 472 -11.24 -24.01 -4.30
N GLY A 473 -11.82 -23.04 -3.59
CA GLY A 473 -12.54 -21.90 -4.15
C GLY A 473 -14.06 -22.06 -4.21
N ASP A 474 -14.72 -21.05 -4.77
CA ASP A 474 -16.17 -20.84 -4.76
C ASP A 474 -16.69 -20.70 -3.32
N ILE A 475 -16.13 -19.69 -2.64
CA ILE A 475 -16.51 -19.29 -1.28
C ILE A 475 -17.91 -18.69 -1.28
N VAL A 476 -18.12 -17.72 -2.16
CA VAL A 476 -19.42 -17.08 -2.38
C VAL A 476 -20.11 -17.68 -3.60
N GLY A 477 -21.41 -17.42 -3.75
CA GLY A 477 -22.11 -17.84 -4.95
C GLY A 477 -23.61 -17.87 -4.76
N TYR A 478 -24.14 -19.04 -4.46
CA TYR A 478 -25.58 -19.29 -4.54
C TYR A 478 -26.34 -19.15 -3.21
N GLY A 479 -25.66 -19.35 -2.08
CA GLY A 479 -26.23 -19.30 -0.74
C GLY A 479 -26.41 -17.88 -0.19
N ALA A 480 -27.14 -17.79 0.91
CA ALA A 480 -27.60 -16.53 1.50
C ALA A 480 -26.59 -15.87 2.46
N PHE A 481 -25.46 -16.51 2.78
CA PHE A 481 -24.52 -16.05 3.82
C PHE A 481 -23.12 -15.72 3.31
N PRO A 482 -22.95 -14.86 2.28
CA PRO A 482 -21.66 -14.66 1.65
C PRO A 482 -20.65 -13.91 2.54
N ASP A 483 -21.09 -12.99 3.40
CA ASP A 483 -20.19 -12.21 4.25
C ASP A 483 -19.77 -12.98 5.50
N GLU A 484 -20.71 -13.72 6.08
CA GLU A 484 -20.53 -14.57 7.26
C GLU A 484 -19.61 -15.74 6.93
N VAL A 485 -19.75 -16.36 5.76
CA VAL A 485 -18.85 -17.42 5.30
C VAL A 485 -17.43 -16.90 5.16
N ILE A 486 -17.20 -15.75 4.51
CA ILE A 486 -15.86 -15.18 4.43
C ILE A 486 -15.31 -14.85 5.82
N THR A 487 -16.15 -14.32 6.71
CA THR A 487 -15.76 -14.04 8.10
C THR A 487 -15.33 -15.30 8.84
N LEU A 488 -16.12 -16.37 8.74
CA LEU A 488 -15.82 -17.65 9.37
C LEU A 488 -14.53 -18.28 8.83
N LEU A 489 -14.30 -18.21 7.51
CA LEU A 489 -13.04 -18.67 6.90
C LEU A 489 -11.83 -17.90 7.43
N ARG A 490 -11.98 -16.60 7.64
CA ARG A 490 -10.93 -15.72 8.16
C ARG A 490 -10.67 -15.97 9.65
N GLU A 491 -11.71 -16.18 10.44
CA GLU A 491 -11.63 -16.48 11.88
C GLU A 491 -11.05 -17.88 12.16
N ASN A 492 -11.19 -18.82 11.23
CA ASN A 492 -10.62 -20.16 11.32
C ASN A 492 -9.30 -20.30 10.53
N HIS A 493 -8.80 -19.21 9.93
CA HIS A 493 -7.49 -19.14 9.27
C HIS A 493 -7.29 -20.16 8.15
N LEU A 494 -8.33 -20.38 7.35
CA LEU A 494 -8.28 -21.32 6.24
C LEU A 494 -7.34 -20.85 5.12
N ILE A 495 -6.67 -21.79 4.47
CA ILE A 495 -5.96 -21.54 3.21
C ILE A 495 -7.00 -21.53 2.10
N ASN A 496 -7.06 -20.46 1.31
CA ASN A 496 -8.13 -20.27 0.32
C ASN A 496 -7.55 -19.89 -1.04
N ILE A 497 -8.07 -20.48 -2.11
CA ILE A 497 -7.90 -19.97 -3.49
C ILE A 497 -9.23 -19.39 -4.00
N SER A 498 -9.18 -18.56 -5.03
CA SER A 498 -10.38 -18.00 -5.66
C SER A 498 -11.01 -19.02 -6.63
N GLY A 499 -12.33 -19.21 -6.55
CA GLY A 499 -13.11 -19.91 -7.56
C GLY A 499 -13.70 -18.98 -8.62
N ASN A 500 -14.42 -19.55 -9.58
CA ASN A 500 -15.02 -18.77 -10.67
C ASN A 500 -16.13 -17.83 -10.18
N TYR A 501 -16.92 -18.24 -9.17
CA TYR A 501 -17.96 -17.39 -8.59
C TYR A 501 -17.36 -16.22 -7.83
N ASP A 502 -16.30 -16.47 -7.06
CA ASP A 502 -15.57 -15.42 -6.33
C ASP A 502 -15.08 -14.32 -7.30
N LEU A 503 -14.41 -14.75 -8.37
CA LEU A 503 -13.92 -13.85 -9.42
C LEU A 503 -15.06 -13.13 -10.17
N ALA A 504 -16.19 -13.80 -10.40
CA ALA A 504 -17.35 -13.22 -11.07
C ALA A 504 -18.04 -12.15 -10.21
N VAL A 505 -18.15 -12.37 -8.90
CA VAL A 505 -18.65 -11.41 -7.92
C VAL A 505 -17.76 -10.17 -7.85
N LEU A 506 -16.44 -10.36 -7.74
CA LEU A 506 -15.48 -9.25 -7.74
C LEU A 506 -15.53 -8.43 -9.04
N LYS A 507 -15.64 -9.10 -10.18
CA LYS A 507 -15.77 -8.44 -11.48
C LYS A 507 -17.08 -7.68 -11.60
N ALA A 508 -18.19 -8.20 -11.09
CA ALA A 508 -19.47 -7.49 -11.13
C ALA A 508 -19.41 -6.17 -10.33
N GLY A 509 -18.74 -6.19 -9.17
CA GLY A 509 -18.56 -5.02 -8.32
C GLY A 509 -17.71 -3.90 -8.94
N SER A 510 -16.82 -4.21 -9.88
CA SER A 510 -15.93 -3.22 -10.55
C SER A 510 -16.51 -2.60 -11.83
N LEU A 511 -17.69 -3.04 -12.28
CA LEU A 511 -18.32 -2.52 -13.49
C LEU A 511 -19.15 -1.25 -13.20
N SER A 512 -19.38 -0.43 -14.24
CA SER A 512 -20.32 0.70 -14.16
C SER A 512 -21.78 0.25 -14.18
N ASP A 513 -22.66 1.02 -13.53
CA ASP A 513 -24.07 0.64 -13.35
C ASP A 513 -24.83 0.47 -14.68
N ARG A 514 -24.42 1.19 -15.72
CA ARG A 514 -24.96 1.04 -17.08
C ARG A 514 -24.67 -0.34 -17.69
N LYS A 515 -23.49 -0.92 -17.43
CA LYS A 515 -23.11 -2.26 -17.91
C LYS A 515 -23.78 -3.36 -17.08
N LYS A 516 -24.01 -3.13 -15.78
CA LYS A 516 -24.68 -4.07 -14.87
C LYS A 516 -26.15 -4.32 -15.24
N ARG A 517 -26.88 -3.30 -15.71
CA ARG A 517 -28.31 -3.39 -16.02
C ARG A 517 -28.66 -4.32 -17.20
N LYS A 518 -27.70 -4.60 -18.10
CA LYS A 518 -27.93 -5.36 -19.34
C LYS A 518 -27.89 -6.89 -19.20
N ARG A 519 -27.47 -7.46 -18.06
CA ARG A 519 -27.33 -8.92 -17.90
C ARG A 519 -27.77 -9.38 -16.51
N TYR A 520 -28.71 -10.32 -16.44
CA TYR A 520 -29.28 -10.85 -15.19
C TYR A 520 -28.21 -11.40 -14.24
N GLU A 521 -27.28 -12.22 -14.74
CA GLU A 521 -26.15 -12.76 -13.96
C GLU A 521 -25.28 -11.69 -13.28
N LEU A 522 -25.07 -10.55 -13.96
CA LEU A 522 -24.29 -9.45 -13.38
C LEU A 522 -25.05 -8.75 -12.25
N LYS A 523 -26.39 -8.72 -12.28
CA LYS A 523 -27.19 -8.17 -11.19
C LYS A 523 -27.09 -9.05 -9.94
N LYS A 524 -27.16 -10.37 -10.10
CA LYS A 524 -27.01 -11.33 -9.00
C LYS A 524 -25.65 -11.21 -8.33
N HIS A 525 -24.57 -11.30 -9.11
CA HIS A 525 -23.21 -11.14 -8.60
C HIS A 525 -22.96 -9.77 -7.94
N ASN A 526 -23.55 -8.70 -8.48
CA ASN A 526 -23.42 -7.38 -7.88
C ASN A 526 -24.21 -7.25 -6.55
N LYS A 527 -25.35 -7.94 -6.40
CA LYS A 527 -26.08 -8.01 -5.11
C LYS A 527 -25.19 -8.63 -4.03
N ILE A 528 -24.56 -9.77 -4.35
CA ILE A 528 -23.62 -10.45 -3.46
C ILE A 528 -22.44 -9.54 -3.13
N TYR A 529 -21.81 -8.95 -4.15
CA TYR A 529 -20.69 -8.02 -3.92
C TYR A 529 -21.08 -6.88 -2.96
N ASN A 530 -22.29 -6.35 -3.08
CA ASN A 530 -22.79 -5.27 -2.24
C ASN A 530 -23.12 -5.71 -0.81
N SER A 531 -23.49 -6.98 -0.57
CA SER A 531 -23.72 -7.48 0.79
C SER A 531 -22.41 -7.75 1.54
N LEU A 532 -21.30 -7.95 0.84
CA LEU A 532 -20.00 -8.12 1.48
C LEU A 532 -19.52 -6.84 2.18
N SER A 533 -18.95 -6.99 3.38
CA SER A 533 -18.22 -5.94 4.09
C SER A 533 -16.99 -5.49 3.30
N SER A 534 -16.52 -4.27 3.55
CA SER A 534 -15.32 -3.74 2.87
C SER A 534 -14.07 -4.58 3.14
N SER A 535 -13.95 -5.14 4.34
CA SER A 535 -12.87 -6.06 4.73
C SER A 535 -12.95 -7.39 3.97
N ASN A 536 -14.15 -7.97 3.83
CA ASN A 536 -14.30 -9.27 3.16
C ASN A 536 -14.20 -9.16 1.64
N ARG A 537 -14.64 -8.04 1.05
CA ARG A 537 -14.33 -7.73 -0.37
C ARG A 537 -12.83 -7.63 -0.61
N LYS A 538 -12.11 -7.01 0.32
CA LYS A 538 -10.65 -6.92 0.23
C LYS A 538 -10.05 -8.31 0.30
N PHE A 539 -10.42 -9.11 1.32
CA PHE A 539 -10.00 -10.51 1.46
C PHE A 539 -10.25 -11.33 0.19
N LEU A 540 -11.44 -11.27 -0.39
CA LEU A 540 -11.76 -12.07 -1.58
C LEU A 540 -10.89 -11.71 -2.79
N ARG A 541 -10.47 -10.43 -2.92
CA ARG A 541 -9.55 -10.00 -3.99
C ARG A 541 -8.13 -10.51 -3.81
N THR A 542 -7.75 -10.90 -2.60
CA THR A 542 -6.38 -11.32 -2.28
C THR A 542 -6.13 -12.78 -2.58
N LEU A 543 -7.19 -13.54 -2.83
CA LEU A 543 -7.08 -14.98 -2.96
C LEU A 543 -6.37 -15.33 -4.27
N PRO A 544 -5.31 -16.14 -4.22
CA PRO A 544 -4.64 -16.59 -5.43
C PRO A 544 -5.58 -17.50 -6.23
N LYS A 545 -5.39 -17.55 -7.56
CA LYS A 545 -6.20 -18.44 -8.43
C LYS A 545 -5.80 -19.90 -8.33
N THR A 546 -4.53 -20.13 -8.03
CA THR A 546 -3.92 -21.45 -7.86
C THR A 546 -2.92 -21.39 -6.74
N LEU A 547 -2.68 -22.51 -6.09
CA LEU A 547 -1.73 -22.61 -5.00
C LEU A 547 -0.93 -23.91 -5.13
N ASP A 548 0.39 -23.81 -5.07
CA ASP A 548 1.29 -24.95 -4.97
C ASP A 548 1.83 -25.02 -3.54
N LEU A 549 1.69 -26.19 -2.91
CA LEU A 549 2.23 -26.48 -1.57
C LEU A 549 3.07 -27.74 -1.64
N VAL A 550 4.04 -27.89 -0.72
CA VAL A 550 4.79 -29.13 -0.58
C VAL A 550 4.67 -29.63 0.85
N PHE A 551 4.18 -30.86 1.04
CA PHE A 551 4.04 -31.49 2.34
C PHE A 551 4.70 -32.87 2.33
N GLY A 552 5.58 -33.15 3.30
CA GLY A 552 6.24 -34.46 3.41
C GLY A 552 6.97 -34.89 2.13
N GLY A 553 7.55 -33.94 1.39
CA GLY A 553 8.24 -34.18 0.12
C GLY A 553 7.33 -34.36 -1.11
N ARG A 554 6.01 -34.21 -0.98
CA ARG A 554 5.05 -34.28 -2.09
C ARG A 554 4.53 -32.90 -2.47
N LYS A 555 4.56 -32.57 -3.76
CA LYS A 555 3.95 -31.35 -4.29
C LYS A 555 2.43 -31.53 -4.44
N ILE A 556 1.67 -30.63 -3.85
CA ILE A 556 0.21 -30.53 -3.93
C ILE A 556 -0.16 -29.26 -4.69
N HIS A 557 -0.80 -29.40 -5.85
CA HIS A 557 -1.36 -28.30 -6.62
C HIS A 557 -2.84 -28.16 -6.31
N ILE A 558 -3.30 -26.95 -6.03
CA ILE A 558 -4.70 -26.61 -5.82
C ILE A 558 -5.12 -25.59 -6.87
N SER A 559 -6.19 -25.92 -7.60
CA SER A 559 -6.82 -25.04 -8.58
C SER A 559 -8.32 -25.26 -8.56
N HIS A 560 -9.13 -24.27 -8.93
CA HIS A 560 -10.58 -24.47 -8.87
C HIS A 560 -11.09 -25.43 -9.96
N GLY A 561 -10.56 -25.32 -11.20
CA GLY A 561 -10.96 -26.20 -12.30
C GLY A 561 -11.82 -25.57 -13.42
N ASP A 562 -11.96 -24.23 -13.45
CA ASP A 562 -12.86 -23.52 -14.36
C ASP A 562 -12.30 -23.34 -15.80
N LYS A 563 -13.06 -22.67 -16.69
CA LYS A 563 -12.67 -22.43 -18.09
C LYS A 563 -11.37 -21.62 -18.28
N LYS A 564 -10.94 -20.89 -17.25
CA LYS A 564 -9.75 -20.03 -17.27
C LYS A 564 -8.59 -20.63 -16.48
N SER A 565 -8.85 -21.71 -15.74
CA SER A 565 -7.86 -22.47 -15.02
C SER A 565 -7.02 -23.29 -16.00
N PRO A 566 -5.69 -23.37 -15.81
CA PRO A 566 -4.84 -24.26 -16.59
C PRO A 566 -5.18 -25.74 -16.37
N VAL A 567 -5.78 -26.08 -15.23
CA VAL A 567 -6.25 -27.44 -14.91
C VAL A 567 -7.78 -27.44 -14.93
N LYS A 568 -8.39 -28.40 -15.63
CA LYS A 568 -9.85 -28.61 -15.63
C LYS A 568 -10.28 -29.40 -14.39
N ALA A 569 -11.52 -29.19 -13.95
CA ALA A 569 -12.13 -29.98 -12.90
C ALA A 569 -12.18 -31.48 -13.24
N PHE A 570 -11.79 -32.33 -12.29
CA PHE A 570 -11.82 -33.78 -12.48
C PHE A 570 -13.22 -34.36 -12.21
N THR A 571 -13.62 -35.31 -13.04
CA THR A 571 -14.92 -36.02 -12.98
C THR A 571 -14.73 -37.48 -13.36
N GLU A 572 -15.77 -38.31 -13.20
CA GLU A 572 -15.78 -39.71 -13.66
C GLU A 572 -15.43 -39.88 -15.14
N ASN A 573 -15.78 -38.89 -15.98
CA ASN A 573 -15.53 -38.92 -17.43
C ASN A 573 -14.13 -38.43 -17.80
N THR A 574 -13.33 -37.96 -16.83
CA THR A 574 -11.98 -37.49 -17.11
C THR A 574 -11.10 -38.65 -17.55
N THR A 575 -10.47 -38.52 -18.71
CA THR A 575 -9.62 -39.55 -19.31
C THR A 575 -8.23 -39.60 -18.68
N LYS A 576 -7.49 -40.72 -18.84
CA LYS A 576 -6.08 -40.81 -18.39
C LYS A 576 -5.21 -39.72 -19.05
N ALA A 577 -5.43 -39.44 -20.33
CA ALA A 577 -4.68 -38.42 -21.06
C ALA A 577 -4.87 -37.02 -20.46
N GLU A 578 -6.09 -36.66 -20.06
CA GLU A 578 -6.38 -35.37 -19.41
C GLU A 578 -5.73 -35.25 -18.03
N LEU A 579 -5.70 -36.33 -17.24
CA LEU A 579 -4.98 -36.32 -15.96
C LEU A 579 -3.47 -36.14 -16.16
N LEU A 580 -2.89 -36.85 -17.12
CA LEU A 580 -1.46 -36.71 -17.42
C LEU A 580 -1.11 -35.31 -17.93
N GLU A 581 -2.03 -34.65 -18.66
CA GLU A 581 -1.85 -33.26 -19.07
C GLU A 581 -1.86 -32.29 -17.88
N ALA A 582 -2.80 -32.47 -16.94
CA ALA A 582 -2.82 -31.71 -15.70
C ALA A 582 -1.50 -31.88 -14.90
N TYR A 583 -0.95 -33.09 -14.86
CA TYR A 583 0.37 -33.33 -14.29
C TYR A 583 1.48 -32.63 -15.08
N LYS A 584 1.48 -32.65 -16.42
CA LYS A 584 2.52 -31.96 -17.20
C LYS A 584 2.56 -30.46 -16.92
N LEU A 585 1.39 -29.85 -16.73
CA LEU A 585 1.23 -28.42 -16.44
C LEU A 585 1.70 -28.06 -15.02
N THR A 586 1.38 -28.89 -14.04
CA THR A 586 1.58 -28.57 -12.61
C THR A 586 2.85 -29.17 -12.02
N LYS A 587 3.31 -30.29 -12.57
CA LYS A 587 4.37 -31.17 -12.04
C LYS A 587 4.11 -31.60 -10.59
N ALA A 588 2.84 -31.70 -10.17
CA ALA A 588 2.47 -32.03 -8.80
C ALA A 588 2.16 -33.53 -8.60
N ASP A 589 2.45 -34.03 -7.41
CA ASP A 589 2.15 -35.41 -6.98
C ASP A 589 0.69 -35.58 -6.59
N VAL A 590 0.06 -34.50 -6.12
CA VAL A 590 -1.36 -34.43 -5.78
C VAL A 590 -1.96 -33.19 -6.46
N ILE A 591 -3.03 -33.34 -7.21
CA ILE A 591 -3.74 -32.23 -7.86
C ILE A 591 -5.17 -32.19 -7.34
N VAL A 592 -5.56 -31.08 -6.73
CA VAL A 592 -6.85 -30.88 -6.09
C VAL A 592 -7.67 -29.86 -6.89
N THR A 593 -8.93 -30.20 -7.14
CA THR A 593 -9.92 -29.38 -7.86
C THR A 593 -11.25 -29.31 -7.11
N GLY A 594 -12.06 -28.29 -7.45
CA GLY A 594 -13.47 -28.19 -7.07
C GLY A 594 -14.34 -28.17 -8.33
N HIS A 595 -15.27 -27.23 -8.43
CA HIS A 595 -16.03 -26.82 -9.62
C HIS A 595 -17.06 -27.83 -10.15
N SER A 596 -16.77 -29.13 -10.12
CA SER A 596 -17.73 -30.17 -10.54
C SER A 596 -18.80 -30.42 -9.50
N HIS A 597 -18.53 -30.07 -8.23
CA HIS A 597 -19.32 -30.37 -7.03
C HIS A 597 -19.50 -31.87 -6.76
N LYS A 598 -18.78 -32.74 -7.47
CA LYS A 598 -18.84 -34.19 -7.32
C LYS A 598 -17.50 -34.71 -6.79
N PRO A 599 -17.49 -35.46 -5.67
CA PRO A 599 -16.31 -36.15 -5.19
C PRO A 599 -15.68 -37.02 -6.26
N PHE A 600 -14.38 -36.89 -6.41
CA PHE A 600 -13.59 -37.72 -7.32
C PHE A 600 -12.20 -37.92 -6.74
N ALA A 601 -11.68 -39.13 -6.83
CA ALA A 601 -10.28 -39.42 -6.56
C ALA A 601 -9.81 -40.52 -7.50
N ARG A 602 -8.67 -40.31 -8.16
CA ARG A 602 -8.02 -41.35 -8.95
C ARG A 602 -6.51 -41.25 -8.82
N GLU A 603 -5.88 -42.38 -8.57
CA GLU A 603 -4.42 -42.52 -8.70
C GLU A 603 -4.07 -42.83 -10.16
N THR A 604 -3.05 -42.20 -10.71
CA THR A 604 -2.50 -42.53 -12.02
C THR A 604 -1.00 -42.29 -12.02
N ASP A 605 -0.25 -43.36 -12.32
CA ASP A 605 1.21 -43.36 -12.38
C ASP A 605 1.85 -42.75 -11.11
N GLY A 606 1.37 -43.14 -9.92
CA GLY A 606 1.90 -42.69 -8.62
C GLY A 606 1.44 -41.29 -8.17
N ARG A 607 0.49 -40.67 -8.89
CA ARG A 607 0.00 -39.31 -8.64
C ARG A 607 -1.50 -39.32 -8.37
N TRP A 608 -1.96 -38.43 -7.50
CA TRP A 608 -3.35 -38.35 -7.08
C TRP A 608 -4.06 -37.16 -7.70
N PHE A 609 -5.25 -37.40 -8.25
CA PHE A 609 -6.11 -36.39 -8.85
C PHE A 609 -7.43 -36.38 -8.11
N ILE A 610 -7.75 -35.27 -7.47
CA ILE A 610 -8.79 -35.15 -6.45
C ILE A 610 -9.75 -34.04 -6.84
N ASN A 611 -11.05 -34.32 -6.73
CA ASN A 611 -12.09 -33.31 -6.62
C ASN A 611 -12.69 -33.37 -5.22
N THR A 612 -12.79 -32.25 -4.51
CA THR A 612 -13.25 -32.21 -3.12
C THR A 612 -14.72 -32.62 -2.95
N GLY A 613 -15.49 -32.58 -4.04
CA GLY A 613 -16.95 -32.47 -3.95
C GLY A 613 -17.33 -31.05 -3.59
N SER A 614 -18.47 -30.87 -2.94
CA SER A 614 -18.95 -29.56 -2.54
C SER A 614 -19.42 -29.55 -1.09
N VAL A 615 -18.95 -28.56 -0.33
CA VAL A 615 -19.43 -28.29 1.03
C VAL A 615 -20.85 -27.77 0.99
N GLY A 616 -21.13 -26.78 0.14
CA GLY A 616 -22.38 -26.04 0.21
C GLY A 616 -23.41 -26.39 -0.86
N MET A 617 -23.04 -27.13 -1.90
CA MET A 617 -23.87 -27.36 -3.07
C MET A 617 -23.56 -28.72 -3.76
N PRO A 618 -23.70 -29.87 -3.07
CA PRO A 618 -23.46 -31.17 -3.69
C PRO A 618 -24.38 -31.41 -4.91
N LYS A 619 -23.86 -32.14 -5.91
CA LYS A 619 -24.55 -32.42 -7.20
C LYS A 619 -24.52 -33.90 -7.60
N ASP A 620 -24.37 -34.78 -6.63
CA ASP A 620 -24.20 -36.22 -6.81
C ASP A 620 -25.32 -37.05 -6.17
N GLY A 621 -26.42 -36.41 -5.75
CA GLY A 621 -27.58 -37.07 -5.16
C GLY A 621 -27.48 -37.30 -3.66
N ASP A 622 -26.42 -36.82 -3.00
CA ASP A 622 -26.30 -36.81 -1.53
C ASP A 622 -26.28 -35.35 -1.04
N PRO A 623 -27.31 -34.88 -0.32
CA PRO A 623 -27.41 -33.49 0.11
C PRO A 623 -26.41 -33.11 1.22
N ARG A 624 -25.72 -34.08 1.83
CA ARG A 624 -24.73 -33.81 2.88
C ARG A 624 -23.51 -33.08 2.32
N ALA A 625 -22.94 -32.19 3.13
CA ALA A 625 -21.70 -31.50 2.77
C ALA A 625 -20.60 -32.53 2.50
N SER A 626 -19.76 -32.27 1.49
CA SER A 626 -18.67 -33.16 1.11
C SER A 626 -17.33 -32.43 1.16
N TYR A 627 -16.33 -33.12 1.69
CA TYR A 627 -14.94 -32.71 1.60
C TYR A 627 -14.02 -33.93 1.53
N ALA A 628 -12.74 -33.74 1.19
CA ALA A 628 -11.76 -34.82 1.18
C ALA A 628 -10.76 -34.68 2.34
N LEU A 629 -10.55 -35.75 3.11
CA LEU A 629 -9.53 -35.83 4.15
C LEU A 629 -8.32 -36.59 3.60
N LEU A 630 -7.22 -35.85 3.40
CA LEU A 630 -5.94 -36.38 2.97
C LEU A 630 -5.04 -36.57 4.19
N THR A 631 -4.65 -37.81 4.47
CA THR A 631 -3.58 -38.09 5.43
C THR A 631 -2.28 -38.31 4.68
N LEU A 632 -1.22 -37.66 5.12
CA LEU A 632 0.14 -37.89 4.64
C LEU A 632 0.90 -38.66 5.72
N ASN A 633 1.56 -39.74 5.31
CA ASN A 633 2.37 -40.65 6.12
C ASN A 633 1.57 -41.40 7.21
N PRO A 634 0.91 -42.52 6.86
CA PRO A 634 0.79 -43.11 5.53
C PRO A 634 -0.18 -42.33 4.63
N PHE A 635 0.02 -42.39 3.31
CA PHE A 635 -0.90 -41.74 2.38
C PHE A 635 -2.27 -42.41 2.45
N SER A 636 -3.31 -41.65 2.81
CA SER A 636 -4.70 -42.10 2.72
C SER A 636 -5.60 -40.94 2.32
N LEU A 637 -6.68 -41.24 1.62
CA LEU A 637 -7.61 -40.25 1.10
C LEU A 637 -9.04 -40.77 1.24
N TYR A 638 -9.88 -39.99 1.92
CA TYR A 638 -11.30 -40.31 2.09
C TYR A 638 -12.16 -39.10 1.79
N HIS A 639 -13.25 -39.29 1.04
CA HIS A 639 -14.32 -38.30 0.98
C HIS A 639 -15.26 -38.51 2.16
N ILE A 640 -15.49 -37.44 2.92
CA ILE A 640 -16.31 -37.43 4.11
C ILE A 640 -17.63 -36.72 3.80
N ARG A 641 -18.73 -37.26 4.31
CA ARG A 641 -20.06 -36.66 4.23
C ARG A 641 -20.49 -36.17 5.61
N VAL A 642 -20.83 -34.89 5.68
CA VAL A 642 -21.19 -34.23 6.93
C VAL A 642 -22.65 -33.80 6.87
N PRO A 643 -23.53 -34.34 7.74
CA PRO A 643 -24.88 -33.83 7.87
C PRO A 643 -24.83 -32.42 8.46
N TYR A 644 -25.69 -31.54 7.95
CA TYR A 644 -25.86 -30.19 8.46
C TYR A 644 -27.34 -29.82 8.48
N ASP A 645 -27.67 -28.75 9.21
CA ASP A 645 -29.04 -28.24 9.26
C ASP A 645 -29.39 -27.51 7.96
N PHE A 646 -29.79 -28.26 6.94
CA PHE A 646 -30.17 -27.72 5.65
C PHE A 646 -31.43 -26.83 5.72
N ARG A 647 -32.24 -26.95 6.78
CA ARG A 647 -33.44 -26.11 6.94
C ARG A 647 -33.04 -24.64 7.13
N ARG A 648 -32.02 -24.37 7.95
CA ARG A 648 -31.44 -23.01 8.06
C ARG A 648 -31.01 -22.45 6.72
N SER A 649 -30.39 -23.26 5.86
CA SER A 649 -29.97 -22.83 4.52
C SER A 649 -31.17 -22.56 3.61
N VAL A 650 -32.20 -23.43 3.65
CA VAL A 650 -33.43 -23.29 2.87
C VAL A 650 -34.26 -22.08 3.29
N ASP A 651 -34.43 -21.87 4.59
CA ASP A 651 -35.19 -20.73 5.14
C ASP A 651 -34.53 -19.41 4.73
N ALA A 652 -33.19 -19.33 4.81
CA ALA A 652 -32.44 -18.17 4.36
C ALA A 652 -32.54 -17.93 2.84
N ILE A 653 -32.56 -19.00 2.02
CA ILE A 653 -32.84 -18.89 0.57
C ILE A 653 -34.21 -18.23 0.32
N TYR A 654 -35.23 -18.59 1.09
CA TYR A 654 -36.57 -18.01 0.97
C TYR A 654 -36.64 -16.55 1.42
N GLU A 655 -36.01 -16.23 2.57
CA GLU A 655 -35.94 -14.86 3.08
C GLU A 655 -35.24 -13.92 2.09
N ASP A 656 -34.16 -14.38 1.45
CA ASP A 656 -33.41 -13.62 0.46
C ASP A 656 -34.05 -13.60 -0.94
N ARG A 657 -35.20 -14.27 -1.09
CA ARG A 657 -35.95 -14.45 -2.35
C ARG A 657 -35.08 -15.04 -3.47
N LEU A 658 -34.26 -16.02 -3.11
CA LEU A 658 -33.47 -16.82 -4.05
C LEU A 658 -34.34 -17.96 -4.63
N SER A 659 -33.89 -18.59 -5.72
CA SER A 659 -34.71 -19.55 -6.48
C SER A 659 -34.99 -20.84 -5.69
N GLU A 660 -36.22 -21.39 -5.82
CA GLU A 660 -36.61 -22.71 -5.30
C GLU A 660 -35.64 -23.82 -5.74
N SER A 661 -35.07 -23.69 -6.95
CA SER A 661 -34.08 -24.64 -7.44
C SER A 661 -32.88 -24.80 -6.50
N TYR A 662 -32.45 -23.75 -5.79
CA TYR A 662 -31.36 -23.84 -4.81
C TYR A 662 -31.80 -24.52 -3.51
N ALA A 663 -33.01 -24.24 -3.04
CA ALA A 663 -33.60 -24.93 -1.89
C ALA A 663 -33.71 -26.44 -2.15
N ARG A 664 -34.10 -26.84 -3.37
CA ARG A 664 -34.16 -28.24 -3.78
C ARG A 664 -32.78 -28.90 -3.81
N ILE A 665 -31.71 -28.21 -4.24
CA ILE A 665 -30.35 -28.78 -4.16
C ILE A 665 -29.98 -29.08 -2.70
N TYR A 666 -30.28 -28.19 -1.76
CA TYR A 666 -29.97 -28.41 -0.35
C TYR A 666 -30.76 -29.58 0.27
N ARG A 667 -31.95 -29.90 -0.27
CA ARG A 667 -32.76 -31.04 0.17
C ARG A 667 -32.35 -32.36 -0.50
N GLU A 668 -32.04 -32.31 -1.79
CA GLU A 668 -31.95 -33.49 -2.65
C GLU A 668 -30.52 -33.83 -3.10
N GLY A 669 -29.57 -32.87 -3.05
CA GLY A 669 -28.20 -33.05 -3.55
C GLY A 669 -28.09 -33.22 -5.07
N ASN A 670 -29.17 -32.97 -5.80
CA ASN A 670 -29.22 -33.13 -7.25
C ASN A 670 -28.91 -31.81 -7.98
N PRO A 671 -28.30 -31.85 -9.18
CA PRO A 671 -28.09 -30.66 -9.97
C PRO A 671 -29.43 -30.11 -10.54
N VAL A 672 -29.46 -28.80 -10.82
CA VAL A 672 -30.68 -28.04 -11.19
C VAL A 672 -31.37 -28.60 -12.44
N ASP A 673 -30.59 -29.13 -13.38
CA ASP A 673 -31.09 -29.77 -14.60
C ASP A 673 -31.91 -31.03 -14.29
N ILE A 674 -31.44 -31.90 -13.39
CA ILE A 674 -32.19 -33.10 -12.97
C ILE A 674 -33.45 -32.73 -12.16
N ILE A 675 -33.33 -31.70 -11.32
CA ILE A 675 -34.42 -31.14 -10.50
C ILE A 675 -35.56 -30.59 -11.38
N ARG A 676 -35.24 -29.91 -12.48
CA ARG A 676 -36.22 -29.35 -13.44
C ARG A 676 -36.94 -30.42 -14.27
N HIS A 677 -36.34 -31.59 -14.47
CA HIS A 677 -36.98 -32.69 -15.21
C HIS A 677 -37.87 -33.58 -14.32
N SER A 678 -37.73 -33.50 -13.00
CA SER A 678 -38.44 -34.35 -12.03
C SER A 678 -39.64 -33.66 -11.35
N GLY A 679 -39.73 -32.33 -11.40
CA GLY A 679 -40.91 -31.57 -10.99
C GLY A 679 -41.38 -30.72 -12.15
N GLY A 680 -42.59 -30.99 -12.66
CA GLY A 680 -43.18 -30.31 -13.81
C GLY A 680 -43.62 -28.88 -13.53
N ASP A 681 -42.69 -28.01 -13.14
CA ASP A 681 -42.92 -26.57 -13.01
C ASP A 681 -42.05 -25.83 -14.04
N GLU A 682 -42.72 -25.26 -15.05
CA GLU A 682 -42.16 -24.24 -15.95
C GLU A 682 -41.98 -22.92 -15.18
N ASP A 683 -40.90 -22.20 -15.50
CA ASP A 683 -40.39 -20.97 -14.86
C ASP A 683 -41.42 -19.84 -14.65
#